data_AF-A0A970VGA1-F1
#
_entry.id   AF-A0A970VGA1-F1
#
_cell.length_a   1.000
_cell.length_b   1.000
_cell.length_c   1.000
_cell.angle_alpha   90.00
_cell.angle_beta   90.00
_cell.angle_gamma   90.00
#
_symmetry.space_group_name_H-M   'P 1'
#
loop_
_entity.id
_entity.type
_entity.pdbx_description
1 polymer ?
#
loop_
_entity_poly.entity_id
_entity_poly.type
_entity_poly.pdbx_seq_one_letter_code
_entity_poly.pdbx_strand_id
1 'polypeptide(L)'
;MAQKKLALVMEQTQDTKTIIDAMVDNAKHALDAFMAMTQEQVDNIVQAMTLAGIEHHMQLAKLAVEETQRGVYEDKIIKNLFATEYIYNSINHQKTVGVIQENDLEDYVLIAEPVGIIAGVTPVTNPTSTTMFKALISIKTRNPIIFAFHPSAQVCSSEAARIMRDAAVKAGAPEHCIQWIEQPALEATQYLMNHPGVSLVLATGGAGMVKAAYSTGKPALGVGPGNVPCYIEKTADIKRAVTDLILSKTFDNGMICASEQAVILDEAIARQAMDYMKENKCYFLNAEETKKIEAVAIDSKKGTMSSAVVGKPACDIAKMAGIIVPRDTKILVARLDGVGPKYPLSREKLSPILALYIVKDHTEGIRIAEQIVEFGGLGHSAVIHSENPEVIKQFSTKIKAGRLIVNSPSSQGAIGDIYNTNMPSLTLGCGSYGHNSTTANVSAVNLINIKRVANRRLNMQWFKVPKRIYFEPNSIQYLEKMPNISRAFIVTDPSMVKLGYVDRVLYYLRKRQQYVHSEIFAEVEPDPSVDTIKRGTELMNKFNPDVIIALGGGSVIDAAKAMWLYYEYPDTDFTSLRLKFMDIRKRAFKFPRLGQKARMVAIPTTSGTGSEVTSFAVITDRKNNIKYPLADYELTPDVAIIDPNFVMTVPPHITADTGMDVLTHAIEAYVSVMASDYTDALAIKAIQLVFEYLSRAYKDGTDREAREKMHNASCIAGMAFTNAFLGINHSLAHKLGGEFHIPHGRANAIMLPHVIEYNAQKPTKFTAWPKYKYYIADQKYAEIARYLGLPASTTEEGVKSLIDAIRKLMKELNMPLTLAECGIPKDEFAAKIKEMADRAFEDQCTTTNPRMPLVTELEELYKKAYGR
;
A
#
# COMPACT_ATOMS: atom_id res chain seq x y z
N MET A 1 11.85 -63.80 -10.68
CA MET A 1 12.77 -62.67 -10.36
C MET A 1 12.06 -61.32 -10.27
N ALA A 2 11.12 -60.98 -11.16
CA ALA A 2 10.41 -59.69 -11.13
C ALA A 2 9.59 -59.42 -9.83
N GLN A 3 8.89 -60.42 -9.29
CA GLN A 3 8.15 -60.28 -8.02
C GLN A 3 9.06 -60.11 -6.78
N LYS A 4 10.24 -60.76 -6.76
CA LYS A 4 11.23 -60.58 -5.69
C LYS A 4 11.86 -59.19 -5.71
N LYS A 5 12.05 -58.62 -6.90
CA LYS A 5 12.56 -57.25 -7.10
C LYS A 5 11.52 -56.20 -6.70
N LEU A 6 10.22 -56.47 -6.96
CA LEU A 6 9.13 -55.60 -6.54
C LEU A 6 8.96 -55.58 -5.01
N ALA A 7 9.04 -56.74 -4.35
CA ALA A 7 8.97 -56.84 -2.89
C ALA A 7 10.13 -56.11 -2.19
N LEU A 8 11.37 -56.25 -2.68
CA LEU A 8 12.54 -55.55 -2.15
C LEU A 8 12.45 -54.03 -2.29
N VAL A 9 11.91 -53.53 -3.41
CA VAL A 9 11.68 -52.09 -3.62
C VAL A 9 10.60 -51.56 -2.69
N MET A 10 9.51 -52.31 -2.47
CA MET A 10 8.45 -51.93 -1.54
C MET A 10 8.95 -51.90 -0.07
N GLU A 11 9.80 -52.85 0.31
CA GLU A 11 10.39 -52.94 1.66
C GLU A 11 11.38 -51.79 1.93
N GLN A 12 12.27 -51.47 0.98
CA GLN A 12 13.17 -50.30 1.07
C GLN A 12 12.43 -48.95 1.07
N THR A 13 11.32 -48.85 0.34
CA THR A 13 10.48 -47.64 0.33
C THR A 13 9.75 -47.43 1.66
N GLN A 14 9.29 -48.51 2.28
CA GLN A 14 8.61 -48.48 3.58
C GLN A 14 9.58 -48.09 4.71
N ASP A 15 10.82 -48.60 4.65
CA ASP A 15 11.89 -48.26 5.60
C ASP A 15 12.29 -46.78 5.51
N THR A 16 12.47 -46.25 4.29
CA THR A 16 12.83 -44.85 4.06
C THR A 16 11.79 -43.87 4.61
N LYS A 17 10.49 -44.15 4.41
CA LYS A 17 9.42 -43.27 4.94
C LYS A 17 9.39 -43.26 6.46
N THR A 18 9.50 -44.43 7.07
CA THR A 18 9.48 -44.59 8.53
C THR A 18 10.61 -43.79 9.20
N ILE A 19 11.80 -43.81 8.59
CA ILE A 19 12.96 -43.02 9.07
C ILE A 19 12.66 -41.52 9.01
N ILE A 20 12.17 -41.02 7.87
CA ILE A 20 11.88 -39.59 7.70
C ILE A 20 10.74 -39.12 8.61
N ASP A 21 9.69 -39.93 8.79
CA ASP A 21 8.59 -39.64 9.71
C ASP A 21 9.12 -39.46 11.13
N ALA A 22 9.96 -40.40 11.60
CA ALA A 22 10.58 -40.31 12.92
C ALA A 22 11.49 -39.07 13.07
N MET A 23 12.24 -38.70 12.03
CA MET A 23 13.06 -37.48 12.04
C MET A 23 12.21 -36.22 12.17
N VAL A 24 11.07 -36.17 11.47
CA VAL A 24 10.16 -35.02 11.54
C VAL A 24 9.46 -34.95 12.89
N ASP A 25 9.06 -36.08 13.47
CA ASP A 25 8.50 -36.12 14.82
C ASP A 25 9.51 -35.64 15.88
N ASN A 26 10.77 -36.07 15.76
CA ASN A 26 11.86 -35.58 16.59
C ASN A 26 12.10 -34.06 16.43
N ALA A 27 12.05 -33.56 15.19
CA ALA A 27 12.16 -32.14 14.92
C ALA A 27 10.96 -31.36 15.50
N LYS A 28 9.77 -31.95 15.53
CA LYS A 28 8.59 -31.34 16.15
C LYS A 28 8.77 -31.18 17.66
N HIS A 29 9.27 -32.20 18.36
CA HIS A 29 9.61 -32.08 19.78
C HIS A 29 10.70 -31.03 20.04
N ALA A 30 11.70 -30.94 19.16
CA ALA A 30 12.72 -29.88 19.23
C ALA A 30 12.12 -28.49 19.01
N LEU A 31 11.19 -28.33 18.08
CA LEU A 31 10.48 -27.07 17.84
C LEU A 31 9.70 -26.64 19.09
N ASP A 32 8.95 -27.56 19.70
CA ASP A 32 8.18 -27.28 20.92
C ASP A 32 9.08 -26.82 22.07
N ALA A 33 10.25 -27.46 22.23
CA ALA A 33 11.24 -27.06 23.23
C ALA A 33 11.85 -25.68 22.92
N PHE A 34 12.13 -25.36 21.65
CA PHE A 34 12.62 -24.05 21.24
C PHE A 34 11.64 -22.91 21.54
N MET A 35 10.33 -23.18 21.53
CA MET A 35 9.32 -22.15 21.82
C MET A 35 9.40 -21.62 23.26
N ALA A 36 9.96 -22.38 24.19
CA ALA A 36 10.18 -21.97 25.58
C ALA A 36 11.45 -21.14 25.81
N MET A 37 12.33 -21.03 24.80
CA MET A 37 13.64 -20.38 24.94
C MET A 37 13.56 -18.86 24.76
N THR A 38 14.38 -18.13 25.52
CA THR A 38 14.54 -16.68 25.40
C THR A 38 15.46 -16.30 24.24
N GLN A 39 15.44 -15.03 23.85
CA GLN A 39 16.39 -14.50 22.84
C GLN A 39 17.84 -14.79 23.22
N GLU A 40 18.21 -14.52 24.48
CA GLU A 40 19.58 -14.72 24.99
C GLU A 40 20.02 -16.19 24.93
N GLN A 41 19.14 -17.12 25.29
CA GLN A 41 19.45 -18.55 25.21
C GLN A 41 19.68 -19.00 23.76
N VAL A 42 18.85 -18.53 22.82
CA VAL A 42 19.02 -18.79 21.39
C VAL A 42 20.33 -18.18 20.87
N ASP A 43 20.65 -16.96 21.29
CA ASP A 43 21.87 -16.26 20.85
C ASP A 43 23.13 -16.96 21.35
N ASN A 44 23.13 -17.45 22.59
CA ASN A 44 24.22 -18.25 23.17
C ASN A 44 24.44 -19.56 22.40
N ILE A 45 23.36 -20.25 22.00
CA ILE A 45 23.43 -21.46 21.16
C ILE A 45 24.07 -21.14 19.81
N VAL A 46 23.60 -20.09 19.13
CA VAL A 46 24.11 -19.70 17.80
C VAL A 46 25.58 -19.27 17.88
N GLN A 47 25.98 -18.59 18.97
CA GLN A 47 27.37 -18.24 19.21
C GLN A 47 28.23 -19.49 19.38
N ALA A 48 27.81 -20.46 20.20
CA ALA A 48 28.54 -21.71 20.39
C ALA A 48 28.70 -22.50 19.08
N MET A 49 27.64 -22.58 18.28
CA MET A 49 27.68 -23.16 16.93
C MET A 49 28.69 -22.45 16.03
N THR A 50 28.71 -21.11 16.06
CA THR A 50 29.63 -20.30 15.26
C THR A 50 31.08 -20.58 15.64
N LEU A 51 31.39 -20.59 16.94
CA LEU A 51 32.74 -20.88 17.44
C LEU A 51 33.22 -22.28 17.03
N ALA A 52 32.35 -23.30 17.12
CA ALA A 52 32.68 -24.66 16.69
C ALA A 52 32.95 -24.73 15.17
N GLY A 53 32.15 -24.04 14.36
CA GLY A 53 32.38 -23.95 12.92
C GLY A 53 33.69 -23.24 12.57
N ILE A 54 34.07 -22.19 13.31
CA ILE A 54 35.37 -21.52 13.19
C ILE A 54 36.50 -22.45 13.61
N GLU A 55 36.38 -23.18 14.71
CA GLU A 55 37.42 -24.11 15.17
C GLU A 55 37.73 -25.21 14.13
N HIS A 56 36.69 -25.76 13.50
CA HIS A 56 36.81 -26.89 12.57
C HIS A 56 36.87 -26.51 11.08
N HIS A 57 36.95 -25.22 10.75
CA HIS A 57 36.89 -24.72 9.37
C HIS A 57 37.89 -25.39 8.41
N MET A 58 39.13 -25.62 8.85
CA MET A 58 40.18 -26.29 8.07
C MET A 58 39.94 -27.79 7.88
N GLN A 59 39.50 -28.48 8.94
CA GLN A 59 39.20 -29.92 8.89
C GLN A 59 38.07 -30.17 7.88
N LEU A 60 36.99 -29.39 7.98
CA LEU A 60 35.84 -29.50 7.08
C LEU A 60 36.19 -29.17 5.63
N ALA A 61 37.03 -28.15 5.40
CA ALA A 61 37.51 -27.82 4.06
C ALA A 61 38.29 -28.97 3.42
N LYS A 62 39.17 -29.63 4.20
CA LYS A 62 39.96 -30.77 3.74
C LYS A 62 39.06 -31.94 3.35
N LEU A 63 38.14 -32.30 4.23
CA LEU A 63 37.18 -33.39 4.01
C LEU A 63 36.33 -33.14 2.75
N ALA A 64 35.90 -31.90 2.52
CA ALA A 64 35.15 -31.53 1.33
C ALA A 64 35.98 -31.68 0.03
N VAL A 65 37.26 -31.29 0.02
CA VAL A 65 38.12 -31.50 -1.16
C VAL A 65 38.38 -32.99 -1.39
N GLU A 66 38.69 -33.75 -0.34
CA GLU A 66 38.98 -35.18 -0.42
C GLU A 66 37.77 -35.99 -0.89
N GLU A 67 36.57 -35.69 -0.39
CA GLU A 67 35.35 -36.39 -0.80
C GLU A 67 34.89 -35.99 -2.20
N THR A 68 34.80 -34.68 -2.48
CA THR A 68 34.22 -34.20 -3.73
C THR A 68 35.19 -34.21 -4.90
N GLN A 69 36.51 -34.23 -4.62
CA GLN A 69 37.59 -34.06 -5.59
C GLN A 69 37.47 -32.76 -6.41
N ARG A 70 36.90 -31.70 -5.81
CA ARG A 70 36.63 -30.42 -6.47
C ARG A 70 37.08 -29.23 -5.63
N GLY A 71 37.52 -28.19 -6.31
CA GLY A 71 37.85 -26.91 -5.70
C GLY A 71 39.28 -26.81 -5.19
N VAL A 72 39.49 -25.83 -4.31
CA VAL A 72 40.78 -25.48 -3.72
C VAL A 72 40.64 -25.49 -2.20
N TYR A 73 41.59 -26.12 -1.53
CA TYR A 73 41.54 -26.31 -0.08
C TYR A 73 41.47 -24.98 0.68
N GLU A 74 42.38 -24.05 0.35
CA GLU A 74 42.49 -22.72 0.94
C GLU A 74 41.22 -21.89 0.72
N ASP A 75 40.60 -21.99 -0.45
CA ASP A 75 39.36 -21.25 -0.72
C ASP A 75 38.17 -21.83 0.05
N LYS A 76 38.12 -23.15 0.27
CA LYS A 76 37.10 -23.77 1.13
C LYS A 76 37.27 -23.42 2.61
N ILE A 77 38.49 -23.19 3.08
CA ILE A 77 38.77 -22.64 4.42
C ILE A 77 38.09 -21.27 4.55
N ILE A 78 38.32 -20.37 3.59
CA ILE A 78 37.72 -19.04 3.57
C ILE A 78 36.19 -19.12 3.49
N LYS A 79 35.64 -20.03 2.67
CA LYS A 79 34.17 -20.24 2.58
C LYS A 79 33.56 -20.72 3.88
N ASN A 80 34.26 -21.58 4.62
CA ASN A 80 33.79 -22.05 5.92
C ASN A 80 33.80 -20.91 6.95
N LEU A 81 34.84 -20.08 6.98
CA LEU A 81 34.89 -18.88 7.83
C LEU A 81 33.80 -17.87 7.48
N PHE A 82 33.56 -17.65 6.19
CA PHE A 82 32.45 -16.80 5.74
C PHE A 82 31.10 -17.34 6.23
N ALA A 83 30.87 -18.65 6.07
CA ALA A 83 29.61 -19.29 6.45
C ALA A 83 29.34 -19.32 7.96
N THR A 84 30.34 -19.01 8.79
CA THR A 84 30.22 -18.95 10.24
C THR A 84 30.28 -17.50 10.73
N GLU A 85 31.45 -16.88 10.66
CA GLU A 85 31.71 -15.58 11.31
C GLU A 85 30.93 -14.43 10.67
N TYR A 86 30.95 -14.30 9.33
CA TYR A 86 30.20 -13.25 8.63
C TYR A 86 28.69 -13.45 8.78
N ILE A 87 28.23 -14.71 8.69
CA ILE A 87 26.81 -15.04 8.92
C ILE A 87 26.40 -14.66 10.35
N TYR A 88 27.17 -15.04 11.35
CA TYR A 88 26.91 -14.72 12.76
C TYR A 88 26.83 -13.21 12.99
N ASN A 89 27.80 -12.45 12.50
CA ASN A 89 27.82 -11.00 12.68
C ASN A 89 26.61 -10.31 12.04
N SER A 90 26.05 -10.87 10.97
CA SER A 90 24.84 -10.33 10.34
C SER A 90 23.54 -10.64 11.10
N ILE A 91 23.52 -11.68 11.94
CA ILE A 91 22.30 -12.18 12.61
C ILE A 91 22.32 -12.06 14.13
N ASN A 92 23.48 -11.87 14.77
CA ASN A 92 23.64 -11.91 16.23
C ASN A 92 22.69 -10.93 16.95
N HIS A 93 22.54 -9.71 16.44
CA HIS A 93 21.69 -8.66 17.02
C HIS A 93 20.25 -8.66 16.49
N GLN A 94 19.90 -9.56 15.57
CA GLN A 94 18.52 -9.65 15.07
C GLN A 94 17.60 -10.23 16.15
N LYS A 95 16.49 -9.54 16.44
CA LYS A 95 15.45 -10.06 17.32
C LYS A 95 14.60 -11.07 16.56
N THR A 96 14.53 -12.29 17.06
CA THR A 96 13.87 -13.45 16.45
C THR A 96 12.96 -14.20 17.43
N VAL A 97 12.93 -13.76 18.69
CA VAL A 97 12.15 -14.35 19.78
C VAL A 97 11.14 -13.35 20.34
N GLY A 98 9.87 -13.75 20.39
CA GLY A 98 8.82 -12.96 21.03
C GLY A 98 8.61 -11.60 20.37
N VAL A 99 8.46 -10.56 21.17
CA VAL A 99 8.26 -9.19 20.67
C VAL A 99 9.55 -8.65 20.06
N ILE A 100 9.50 -8.33 18.76
CA ILE A 100 10.65 -7.80 18.02
C ILE A 100 10.57 -6.29 17.83
N GLN A 101 9.36 -5.74 17.85
CA GLN A 101 9.12 -4.30 17.72
C GLN A 101 7.83 -3.91 18.44
N GLU A 102 7.90 -2.85 19.24
CA GLU A 102 6.75 -2.15 19.81
C GLU A 102 6.75 -0.73 19.25
N ASN A 103 5.60 -0.27 18.76
CA ASN A 103 5.43 1.09 18.29
C ASN A 103 4.17 1.68 18.93
N ASP A 104 4.36 2.35 20.05
CA ASP A 104 3.30 2.98 20.84
C ASP A 104 2.60 4.12 20.05
N LEU A 105 3.34 4.82 19.19
CA LEU A 105 2.79 5.95 18.40
C LEU A 105 1.82 5.47 17.30
N GLU A 106 2.05 4.27 16.78
CA GLU A 106 1.19 3.63 15.79
C GLU A 106 0.28 2.53 16.36
N ASP A 107 0.32 2.32 17.68
CA ASP A 107 -0.42 1.33 18.45
C ASP A 107 -0.33 -0.12 17.90
N TYR A 108 0.89 -0.58 17.59
CA TYR A 108 1.11 -1.98 17.19
C TYR A 108 2.35 -2.63 17.80
N VAL A 109 2.30 -3.95 17.85
CA VAL A 109 3.41 -4.82 18.26
C VAL A 109 3.67 -5.87 17.17
N LEU A 110 4.94 -6.11 16.84
CA LEU A 110 5.37 -7.21 15.99
C LEU A 110 5.97 -8.33 16.83
N ILE A 111 5.51 -9.55 16.59
CA ILE A 111 5.95 -10.76 17.30
C ILE A 111 6.52 -11.74 16.28
N ALA A 112 7.75 -12.21 16.51
CA ALA A 112 8.41 -13.22 15.69
C ALA A 112 8.05 -14.63 16.13
N GLU A 113 7.69 -15.46 15.16
CA GLU A 113 7.49 -16.90 15.31
C GLU A 113 8.35 -17.68 14.31
N PRO A 114 8.91 -18.85 14.69
CA PRO A 114 9.55 -19.74 13.73
C PRO A 114 8.58 -20.10 12.59
N VAL A 115 9.11 -20.35 11.40
CA VAL A 115 8.32 -20.94 10.30
C VAL A 115 7.94 -22.39 10.58
N GLY A 116 8.73 -23.10 11.39
CA GLY A 116 8.52 -24.49 11.79
C GLY A 116 9.72 -25.37 11.41
N ILE A 117 9.47 -26.57 10.89
CA ILE A 117 10.54 -27.51 10.53
C ILE A 117 11.02 -27.21 9.10
N ILE A 118 12.33 -27.07 8.93
CA ILE A 118 12.96 -26.74 7.65
C ILE A 118 13.56 -27.99 7.02
N ALA A 119 13.27 -28.22 5.73
CA ALA A 119 14.02 -29.17 4.91
C ALA A 119 15.17 -28.44 4.19
N GLY A 120 16.41 -28.76 4.54
CA GLY A 120 17.62 -28.15 3.98
C GLY A 120 18.25 -29.00 2.89
N VAL A 121 18.22 -28.56 1.63
CA VAL A 121 18.93 -29.25 0.53
C VAL A 121 20.26 -28.55 0.25
N THR A 122 21.37 -29.29 0.16
CA THR A 122 22.71 -28.70 -0.07
C THR A 122 23.34 -29.14 -1.39
N PRO A 123 24.20 -28.30 -2.00
CA PRO A 123 24.89 -28.64 -3.23
C PRO A 123 26.24 -29.31 -2.97
N VAL A 124 26.76 -30.03 -3.98
CA VAL A 124 28.11 -30.61 -3.97
C VAL A 124 29.24 -29.56 -4.01
N THR A 125 28.95 -28.33 -4.46
CA THR A 125 29.96 -27.27 -4.63
C THR A 125 30.35 -26.57 -3.31
N ASN A 126 29.38 -26.40 -2.41
CA ASN A 126 29.52 -25.67 -1.14
C ASN A 126 29.02 -26.52 0.04
N PRO A 127 29.45 -27.80 0.18
CA PRO A 127 28.75 -28.75 1.05
C PRO A 127 28.80 -28.36 2.53
N THR A 128 30.00 -28.13 3.08
CA THR A 128 30.19 -27.80 4.50
C THR A 128 29.70 -26.40 4.82
N SER A 129 30.08 -25.42 3.99
CA SER A 129 29.75 -24.01 4.21
C SER A 129 28.23 -23.76 4.14
N THR A 130 27.52 -24.34 3.17
CA THR A 130 26.05 -24.20 3.10
C THR A 130 25.35 -24.92 4.25
N THR A 131 25.88 -26.04 4.73
CA THR A 131 25.34 -26.76 5.89
C THR A 131 25.43 -25.90 7.15
N MET A 132 26.62 -25.35 7.45
CA MET A 132 26.81 -24.47 8.61
C MET A 132 25.97 -23.20 8.53
N PHE A 133 25.97 -22.53 7.37
CA PHE A 133 25.16 -21.33 7.13
C PHE A 133 23.66 -21.59 7.41
N LYS A 134 23.10 -22.65 6.83
CA LYS A 134 21.67 -23.00 7.01
C LYS A 134 21.36 -23.37 8.45
N ALA A 135 22.25 -24.10 9.13
CA ALA A 135 22.09 -24.42 10.54
C ALA A 135 22.02 -23.15 11.40
N LEU A 136 22.98 -22.21 11.23
CA LEU A 136 23.02 -20.97 12.01
C LEU A 136 21.74 -20.14 11.87
N ILE A 137 21.30 -19.87 10.62
CA ILE A 137 20.11 -19.04 10.41
C ILE A 137 18.82 -19.74 10.86
N SER A 138 18.75 -21.07 10.81
CA SER A 138 17.58 -21.84 11.26
C SER A 138 17.49 -21.86 12.78
N ILE A 139 18.60 -22.12 13.47
CA ILE A 139 18.61 -22.16 14.93
C ILE A 139 18.43 -20.76 15.52
N LYS A 140 19.02 -19.70 14.92
CA LYS A 140 18.78 -18.30 15.32
C LYS A 140 17.30 -17.93 15.30
N THR A 141 16.52 -18.62 14.49
CA THR A 141 15.08 -18.38 14.31
C THR A 141 14.22 -19.44 14.97
N ARG A 142 14.80 -20.31 15.82
CA ARG A 142 14.11 -21.37 16.56
C ARG A 142 13.48 -22.45 15.66
N ASN A 143 14.03 -22.65 14.46
CA ASN A 143 13.57 -23.66 13.52
C ASN A 143 14.51 -24.88 13.53
N PRO A 144 14.01 -26.08 13.89
CA PRO A 144 14.73 -27.31 13.62
C PRO A 144 14.91 -27.53 12.11
N ILE A 145 16.05 -28.09 11.73
CA ILE A 145 16.39 -28.33 10.33
C ILE A 145 16.77 -29.79 10.09
N ILE A 146 16.22 -30.36 9.02
CA ILE A 146 16.54 -31.70 8.52
C ILE A 146 17.20 -31.57 7.15
N PHE A 147 18.43 -32.04 7.03
CA PHE A 147 19.20 -31.93 5.81
C PHE A 147 19.06 -33.15 4.88
N ALA A 148 18.96 -32.86 3.58
CA ALA A 148 19.18 -33.81 2.50
C ALA A 148 20.42 -33.37 1.72
N PHE A 149 21.53 -34.05 1.93
CA PHE A 149 22.80 -33.71 1.29
C PHE A 149 22.97 -34.35 -0.09
N HIS A 150 23.81 -33.75 -0.91
CA HIS A 150 24.17 -34.35 -2.19
C HIS A 150 24.99 -35.64 -1.98
N PRO A 151 24.72 -36.74 -2.71
CA PRO A 151 25.38 -38.04 -2.50
C PRO A 151 26.92 -38.00 -2.58
N SER A 152 27.47 -37.17 -3.48
CA SER A 152 28.92 -36.97 -3.62
C SER A 152 29.57 -36.05 -2.58
N ALA A 153 28.84 -35.62 -1.56
CA ALA A 153 29.32 -34.75 -0.48
C ALA A 153 28.65 -35.07 0.86
N GLN A 154 28.26 -36.34 1.05
CA GLN A 154 27.51 -36.79 2.21
C GLN A 154 28.36 -36.70 3.47
N VAL A 155 29.58 -37.21 3.44
CA VAL A 155 30.45 -37.34 4.61
C VAL A 155 30.88 -35.98 5.13
N CYS A 156 31.32 -35.08 4.26
CA CYS A 156 31.72 -33.74 4.69
C CYS A 156 30.53 -32.91 5.19
N SER A 157 29.35 -33.05 4.57
CA SER A 157 28.15 -32.30 5.00
C SER A 157 27.60 -32.82 6.32
N SER A 158 27.52 -34.14 6.51
CA SER A 158 27.06 -34.73 7.78
C SER A 158 28.01 -34.41 8.92
N GLU A 159 29.31 -34.41 8.69
CA GLU A 159 30.30 -34.00 9.68
C GLU A 159 30.14 -32.52 10.08
N ALA A 160 29.88 -31.63 9.11
CA ALA A 160 29.57 -30.23 9.40
C ALA A 160 28.28 -30.11 10.24
N ALA A 161 27.20 -30.81 9.86
CA ALA A 161 25.95 -30.79 10.63
C ALA A 161 26.12 -31.37 12.04
N ARG A 162 26.92 -32.42 12.19
CA ARG A 162 27.24 -33.04 13.48
C ARG A 162 27.96 -32.06 14.41
N ILE A 163 29.00 -31.38 13.93
CA ILE A 163 29.73 -30.35 14.71
C ILE A 163 28.78 -29.24 15.16
N MET A 164 27.93 -28.75 14.26
CA MET A 164 26.96 -27.69 14.57
C MET A 164 25.91 -28.17 15.60
N ARG A 165 25.38 -29.38 15.43
CA ARG A 165 24.41 -30.00 16.35
C ARG A 165 25.02 -30.19 17.73
N ASP A 166 26.19 -30.80 17.82
CA ASP A 166 26.82 -31.14 19.10
C ASP A 166 27.15 -29.86 19.89
N ALA A 167 27.62 -28.81 19.20
CA ALA A 167 27.83 -27.49 19.81
C ALA A 167 26.52 -26.83 20.26
N ALA A 168 25.46 -26.92 19.45
CA ALA A 168 24.15 -26.37 19.81
C ALA A 168 23.58 -27.05 21.05
N VAL A 169 23.58 -28.39 21.08
CA VAL A 169 23.04 -29.19 22.19
C VAL A 169 23.84 -28.96 23.46
N LYS A 170 25.17 -28.89 23.38
CA LYS A 170 26.03 -28.55 24.52
C LYS A 170 25.72 -27.16 25.10
N ALA A 171 25.29 -26.21 24.26
CA ALA A 171 24.88 -24.87 24.67
C ALA A 171 23.41 -24.77 25.11
N GLY A 172 22.67 -25.89 25.14
CA GLY A 172 21.30 -25.96 25.64
C GLY A 172 20.21 -26.10 24.57
N ALA A 173 20.57 -26.30 23.29
CA ALA A 173 19.59 -26.58 22.25
C ALA A 173 18.97 -27.99 22.43
N PRO A 174 17.73 -28.22 21.95
CA PRO A 174 17.13 -29.55 21.92
C PRO A 174 17.93 -30.54 21.05
N GLU A 175 17.99 -31.81 21.46
CA GLU A 175 18.85 -32.85 20.86
C GLU A 175 18.67 -32.99 19.33
N HIS A 176 17.43 -32.90 18.85
CA HIS A 176 17.08 -33.11 17.44
C HIS A 176 16.87 -31.81 16.66
N CYS A 177 17.47 -30.71 17.11
CA CYS A 177 17.40 -29.41 16.43
C CYS A 177 18.06 -29.41 15.04
N ILE A 178 19.05 -30.28 14.81
CA ILE A 178 19.73 -30.47 13.53
C ILE A 178 19.82 -31.97 13.24
N GLN A 179 19.27 -32.40 12.11
CA GLN A 179 19.25 -33.80 11.67
C GLN A 179 19.60 -33.89 10.18
N TRP A 180 19.92 -35.08 9.67
CA TRP A 180 20.18 -35.32 8.24
C TRP A 180 19.86 -36.76 7.83
N ILE A 181 19.59 -36.95 6.53
CA ILE A 181 19.38 -38.28 5.96
C ILE A 181 20.74 -39.00 5.85
N GLU A 182 20.91 -40.13 6.55
CA GLU A 182 22.20 -40.85 6.61
C GLU A 182 22.59 -41.48 5.26
N GLN A 183 21.62 -42.01 4.52
CA GLN A 183 21.82 -42.64 3.21
C GLN A 183 21.11 -41.81 2.12
N PRO A 184 21.85 -41.00 1.35
CA PRO A 184 21.26 -40.12 0.34
C PRO A 184 20.48 -40.89 -0.72
N ALA A 185 19.18 -40.65 -0.79
CA ALA A 185 18.30 -41.16 -1.83
C ALA A 185 17.40 -40.05 -2.35
N LEU A 186 17.14 -40.06 -3.67
CA LEU A 186 16.24 -39.09 -4.31
C LEU A 186 14.83 -39.20 -3.72
N GLU A 187 14.36 -40.44 -3.51
CA GLU A 187 13.07 -40.75 -2.89
C GLU A 187 12.97 -40.20 -1.47
N ALA A 188 14.01 -40.37 -0.65
CA ALA A 188 14.08 -39.82 0.71
C ALA A 188 14.03 -38.30 0.70
N THR A 189 14.77 -37.65 -0.20
CA THR A 189 14.79 -36.19 -0.35
C THR A 189 13.42 -35.66 -0.77
N GLN A 190 12.78 -36.30 -1.76
CA GLN A 190 11.44 -35.94 -2.21
C GLN A 190 10.40 -36.15 -1.11
N TYR A 191 10.50 -37.24 -0.36
CA TYR A 191 9.59 -37.52 0.74
C TYR A 191 9.75 -36.49 1.86
N LEU A 192 10.97 -36.18 2.29
CA LEU A 192 11.23 -35.12 3.29
C LEU A 192 10.64 -33.77 2.86
N MET A 193 10.89 -33.34 1.62
CA MET A 193 10.36 -32.07 1.11
C MET A 193 8.82 -32.04 1.11
N ASN A 194 8.17 -33.17 0.81
CA ASN A 194 6.69 -33.27 0.77
C ASN A 194 6.06 -33.64 2.13
N HIS A 195 6.84 -34.06 3.13
CA HIS A 195 6.31 -34.58 4.40
C HIS A 195 5.44 -33.54 5.13
N PRO A 196 4.22 -33.85 5.59
CA PRO A 196 3.27 -32.86 6.10
C PRO A 196 3.78 -32.01 7.28
N GLY A 197 4.69 -32.55 8.10
CA GLY A 197 5.31 -31.81 9.20
C GLY A 197 6.42 -30.81 8.82
N VAL A 198 6.93 -30.85 7.58
CA VAL A 198 7.92 -29.86 7.10
C VAL A 198 7.19 -28.61 6.63
N SER A 199 7.58 -27.45 7.17
CA SER A 199 6.94 -26.15 6.94
C SER A 199 7.55 -25.36 5.78
N LEU A 200 8.87 -25.49 5.57
CA LEU A 200 9.59 -24.72 4.55
C LEU A 200 10.74 -25.53 3.94
N VAL A 201 10.98 -25.35 2.63
CA VAL A 201 12.11 -25.98 1.93
C VAL A 201 13.17 -24.93 1.57
N LEU A 202 14.39 -25.09 2.11
CA LEU A 202 15.57 -24.32 1.70
C LEU A 202 16.33 -25.09 0.62
N ALA A 203 16.06 -24.79 -0.65
CA ALA A 203 16.58 -25.53 -1.79
C ALA A 203 17.81 -24.87 -2.44
N THR A 204 19.01 -25.30 -2.06
CA THR A 204 20.26 -24.85 -2.70
C THR A 204 20.82 -25.98 -3.55
N GLY A 205 20.56 -25.95 -4.84
CA GLY A 205 20.96 -27.00 -5.77
C GLY A 205 20.64 -26.64 -7.21
N GLY A 206 20.80 -27.59 -8.12
CA GLY A 206 20.50 -27.37 -9.54
C GLY A 206 19.00 -27.10 -9.79
N ALA A 207 18.70 -26.54 -10.97
CA ALA A 207 17.34 -26.12 -11.34
C ALA A 207 16.26 -27.20 -11.17
N GLY A 208 16.59 -28.48 -11.41
CA GLY A 208 15.67 -29.59 -11.20
C GLY A 208 15.24 -29.77 -9.75
N MET A 209 16.17 -29.62 -8.80
CA MET A 209 15.89 -29.73 -7.36
C MET A 209 15.08 -28.53 -6.86
N VAL A 210 15.41 -27.33 -7.34
CA VAL A 210 14.65 -26.13 -7.00
C VAL A 210 13.22 -26.22 -7.52
N LYS A 211 13.03 -26.68 -8.77
CA LYS A 211 11.70 -26.94 -9.32
C LYS A 211 10.92 -27.96 -8.48
N ALA A 212 11.57 -29.02 -8.02
CA ALA A 212 10.94 -30.01 -7.14
C ALA A 212 10.50 -29.37 -5.80
N ALA A 213 11.34 -28.53 -5.18
CA ALA A 213 11.00 -27.82 -3.95
C ALA A 213 9.77 -26.91 -4.11
N TYR A 214 9.70 -26.13 -5.19
CA TYR A 214 8.52 -25.29 -5.49
C TYR A 214 7.27 -26.08 -5.89
N SER A 215 7.40 -27.37 -6.21
CA SER A 215 6.27 -28.24 -6.56
C SER A 215 5.66 -28.97 -5.35
N THR A 216 6.18 -28.74 -4.13
CA THR A 216 5.71 -29.40 -2.90
C THR A 216 4.39 -28.84 -2.36
N GLY A 217 3.92 -27.70 -2.88
CA GLY A 217 2.79 -26.95 -2.30
C GLY A 217 3.14 -26.16 -1.04
N LYS A 218 4.42 -26.11 -0.66
CA LYS A 218 4.91 -25.42 0.54
C LYS A 218 5.72 -24.17 0.18
N PRO A 219 5.87 -23.22 1.12
CA PRO A 219 6.90 -22.19 1.00
C PRO A 219 8.27 -22.80 0.71
N ALA A 220 8.88 -22.36 -0.37
CA ALA A 220 10.25 -22.75 -0.74
C ALA A 220 11.08 -21.49 -0.97
N LEU A 221 12.33 -21.52 -0.50
CA LEU A 221 13.35 -20.53 -0.81
C LEU A 221 14.42 -21.26 -1.63
N GLY A 222 14.27 -21.16 -2.95
CA GLY A 222 15.20 -21.73 -3.91
C GLY A 222 16.22 -20.73 -4.43
N VAL A 223 17.13 -21.25 -5.24
CA VAL A 223 18.14 -20.49 -5.99
C VAL A 223 17.96 -20.73 -7.50
N GLY A 224 18.70 -20.01 -8.32
CA GLY A 224 18.82 -20.26 -9.76
C GLY A 224 20.27 -20.47 -10.19
N PRO A 225 20.50 -20.91 -11.44
CA PRO A 225 21.85 -20.91 -12.02
C PRO A 225 22.37 -19.47 -12.19
N GLY A 226 23.70 -19.30 -12.13
CA GLY A 226 24.34 -18.00 -12.29
C GLY A 226 25.15 -17.93 -13.59
N ASN A 227 24.57 -17.34 -14.63
CA ASN A 227 25.30 -16.99 -15.85
C ASN A 227 25.70 -15.50 -15.82
N VAL A 228 26.73 -15.18 -15.04
CA VAL A 228 27.07 -13.79 -14.69
C VAL A 228 27.92 -13.12 -15.78
N PRO A 229 27.44 -12.04 -16.43
CA PRO A 229 28.29 -11.17 -17.25
C PRO A 229 29.07 -10.18 -16.38
N CYS A 230 30.31 -9.89 -16.77
CA CYS A 230 31.12 -8.81 -16.23
C CYS A 230 31.45 -7.83 -17.35
N TYR A 231 30.84 -6.65 -17.31
CA TYR A 231 31.07 -5.59 -18.29
C TYR A 231 32.11 -4.59 -17.77
N ILE A 232 33.25 -4.48 -18.43
CA ILE A 232 34.31 -3.52 -18.13
C ILE A 232 34.22 -2.39 -19.16
N GLU A 233 33.60 -1.29 -18.75
CA GLU A 233 33.41 -0.11 -19.58
C GLU A 233 34.69 0.75 -19.59
N LYS A 234 34.89 1.52 -20.65
CA LYS A 234 36.12 2.29 -20.91
C LYS A 234 36.57 3.25 -19.79
N THR A 235 35.69 3.68 -18.88
CA THR A 235 36.07 4.55 -17.75
C THR A 235 36.54 3.79 -16.51
N ALA A 236 36.45 2.46 -16.51
CA ALA A 236 36.84 1.63 -15.37
C ALA A 236 38.34 1.75 -15.04
N ASP A 237 38.68 1.59 -13.76
CA ASP A 237 40.03 1.17 -13.38
C ASP A 237 40.27 -0.26 -13.88
N ILE A 238 41.01 -0.37 -14.98
CA ILE A 238 41.25 -1.62 -15.70
C ILE A 238 42.01 -2.63 -14.82
N LYS A 239 43.00 -2.17 -14.02
CA LYS A 239 43.79 -3.08 -13.19
C LYS A 239 42.94 -3.64 -12.05
N ARG A 240 42.15 -2.80 -11.38
CA ARG A 240 41.17 -3.26 -10.37
C ARG A 240 40.18 -4.24 -11.00
N ALA A 241 39.55 -3.85 -12.11
CA ALA A 241 38.50 -4.65 -12.74
C ALA A 241 38.98 -6.05 -13.16
N VAL A 242 40.18 -6.14 -13.75
CA VAL A 242 40.75 -7.44 -14.13
C VAL A 242 41.23 -8.23 -12.91
N THR A 243 41.79 -7.58 -11.88
CA THR A 243 42.16 -8.27 -10.63
C THR A 243 40.91 -8.87 -9.95
N ASP A 244 39.82 -8.11 -9.86
CA ASP A 244 38.54 -8.52 -9.29
C ASP A 244 37.95 -9.71 -10.08
N LEU A 245 37.94 -9.62 -11.40
CA LEU A 245 37.51 -10.68 -12.31
C LEU A 245 38.31 -11.98 -12.08
N ILE A 246 39.64 -11.87 -11.97
CA ILE A 246 40.50 -13.05 -11.74
C ILE A 246 40.24 -13.61 -10.35
N LEU A 247 40.25 -12.77 -9.31
CA LEU A 247 40.00 -13.15 -7.92
C LEU A 247 38.71 -13.96 -7.79
N SER A 248 37.60 -13.41 -8.30
CA SER A 248 36.29 -14.06 -8.23
C SER A 248 36.25 -15.35 -9.05
N LYS A 249 36.79 -15.34 -10.27
CA LYS A 249 36.71 -16.50 -11.16
C LYS A 249 37.58 -17.68 -10.73
N THR A 250 38.72 -17.41 -10.09
CA THR A 250 39.61 -18.47 -9.60
C THR A 250 39.22 -18.99 -8.24
N PHE A 251 38.40 -18.26 -7.46
CA PHE A 251 38.00 -18.66 -6.12
C PHE A 251 37.25 -19.99 -6.12
N ASP A 252 37.82 -20.98 -5.43
CA ASP A 252 37.40 -22.38 -5.38
C ASP A 252 37.22 -22.97 -6.79
N ASN A 253 38.13 -22.62 -7.71
CA ASN A 253 38.07 -22.94 -9.14
C ASN A 253 36.74 -22.53 -9.80
N GLY A 254 36.17 -21.40 -9.42
CA GLY A 254 34.96 -20.83 -10.04
C GLY A 254 33.67 -21.57 -9.69
N MET A 255 33.64 -22.27 -8.54
CA MET A 255 32.46 -23.04 -8.10
C MET A 255 31.36 -22.21 -7.43
N ILE A 256 31.61 -20.94 -7.14
CA ILE A 256 30.54 -20.04 -6.69
C ILE A 256 29.65 -19.71 -7.89
N CYS A 257 28.33 -19.89 -7.75
CA CYS A 257 27.35 -19.62 -8.82
C CYS A 257 27.37 -18.16 -9.27
N ALA A 258 27.71 -17.23 -8.38
CA ALA A 258 27.90 -15.83 -8.71
C ALA A 258 29.22 -15.53 -9.45
N SER A 259 30.11 -16.50 -9.68
CA SER A 259 31.36 -16.23 -10.41
C SER A 259 31.09 -15.85 -11.87
N GLU A 260 31.94 -14.99 -12.41
CA GLU A 260 31.85 -14.46 -13.75
C GLU A 260 31.90 -15.59 -14.79
N GLN A 261 30.98 -15.58 -15.73
CA GLN A 261 30.94 -16.55 -16.83
C GLN A 261 31.41 -15.93 -18.14
N ALA A 262 31.34 -14.61 -18.25
CA ALA A 262 31.81 -13.84 -19.38
C ALA A 262 32.40 -12.51 -18.94
N VAL A 263 33.44 -12.06 -19.64
CA VAL A 263 33.94 -10.69 -19.61
C VAL A 263 33.60 -9.99 -20.93
N ILE A 264 33.07 -8.78 -20.84
CA ILE A 264 32.69 -7.92 -21.96
C ILE A 264 33.54 -6.67 -21.83
N LEU A 265 34.37 -6.39 -22.84
CA LEU A 265 35.33 -5.29 -22.83
C LEU A 265 34.97 -4.27 -23.91
N ASP A 266 34.95 -2.99 -23.55
CA ASP A 266 34.95 -1.93 -24.57
C ASP A 266 36.23 -2.02 -25.42
N GLU A 267 36.10 -1.87 -26.73
CA GLU A 267 37.20 -1.94 -27.70
C GLU A 267 38.35 -1.01 -27.33
N ALA A 268 38.03 0.18 -26.80
CA ALA A 268 39.00 1.19 -26.37
C ALA A 268 39.98 0.70 -25.27
N ILE A 269 39.55 -0.24 -24.42
CA ILE A 269 40.35 -0.74 -23.29
C ILE A 269 40.71 -2.23 -23.43
N ALA A 270 40.17 -2.92 -24.45
CA ALA A 270 40.29 -4.36 -24.61
C ALA A 270 41.74 -4.84 -24.62
N ARG A 271 42.64 -4.17 -25.35
CA ARG A 271 44.06 -4.53 -25.40
C ARG A 271 44.73 -4.47 -24.03
N GLN A 272 44.55 -3.37 -23.30
CA GLN A 272 45.16 -3.18 -21.98
C GLN A 272 44.65 -4.21 -20.97
N ALA A 273 43.34 -4.46 -20.95
CA ALA A 273 42.74 -5.47 -20.08
C ALA A 273 43.25 -6.88 -20.42
N MET A 274 43.29 -7.25 -21.71
CA MET A 274 43.76 -8.57 -22.15
C MET A 274 45.26 -8.78 -21.86
N ASP A 275 46.09 -7.76 -22.02
CA ASP A 275 47.52 -7.87 -21.72
C ASP A 275 47.75 -8.05 -20.21
N TYR A 276 47.04 -7.30 -19.36
CA TYR A 276 47.09 -7.49 -17.90
C TYR A 276 46.53 -8.86 -17.46
N MET A 277 45.52 -9.41 -18.16
CA MET A 277 45.07 -10.79 -17.94
C MET A 277 46.18 -11.82 -18.26
N LYS A 278 46.91 -11.65 -19.37
CA LYS A 278 48.03 -12.53 -19.73
C LYS A 278 49.18 -12.44 -18.73
N GLU A 279 49.54 -11.23 -18.29
CA GLU A 279 50.52 -11.00 -17.21
C GLU A 279 50.16 -11.78 -15.94
N ASN A 280 48.86 -11.89 -15.66
CA ASN A 280 48.30 -12.63 -14.54
C ASN A 280 47.94 -14.10 -14.85
N LYS A 281 48.53 -14.68 -15.90
CA LYS A 281 48.43 -16.12 -16.26
C LYS A 281 47.04 -16.58 -16.71
N CYS A 282 46.24 -15.70 -17.31
CA CYS A 282 45.09 -16.12 -18.10
C CYS A 282 45.54 -16.54 -19.51
N TYR A 283 45.11 -17.72 -19.96
CA TYR A 283 45.47 -18.27 -21.26
C TYR A 283 44.35 -18.04 -22.27
N PHE A 284 44.65 -17.36 -23.38
CA PHE A 284 43.68 -17.06 -24.44
C PHE A 284 43.68 -18.18 -25.48
N LEU A 285 42.55 -18.85 -25.61
CA LEU A 285 42.36 -19.97 -26.53
C LEU A 285 42.21 -19.49 -27.97
N ASN A 286 42.81 -20.21 -28.91
CA ASN A 286 42.51 -20.06 -30.33
C ASN A 286 41.17 -20.74 -30.70
N ALA A 287 40.73 -20.60 -31.96
CA ALA A 287 39.44 -21.12 -32.41
C ALA A 287 39.33 -22.67 -32.35
N GLU A 288 40.43 -23.39 -32.56
CA GLU A 288 40.46 -24.85 -32.47
C GLU A 288 40.43 -25.31 -31.01
N GLU A 289 41.26 -24.70 -30.16
CA GLU A 289 41.28 -24.93 -28.72
C GLU A 289 39.93 -24.63 -28.07
N THR A 290 39.26 -23.55 -28.49
CA THR A 290 37.93 -23.17 -28.01
C THR A 290 36.91 -24.27 -28.25
N LYS A 291 36.88 -24.88 -29.45
CA LYS A 291 35.99 -26.00 -29.78
C LYS A 291 36.28 -27.25 -28.96
N LYS A 292 37.56 -27.54 -28.70
CA LYS A 292 37.96 -28.68 -27.86
C LYS A 292 37.53 -28.48 -26.40
N ILE A 293 37.72 -27.29 -25.85
CA ILE A 293 37.24 -26.95 -24.50
C ILE A 293 35.72 -27.01 -24.42
N GLU A 294 35.01 -26.51 -25.42
CA GLU A 294 33.56 -26.56 -25.51
C GLU A 294 33.00 -27.98 -25.36
N ALA A 295 33.60 -28.94 -26.07
CA ALA A 295 33.19 -30.34 -26.06
C ALA A 295 33.35 -31.03 -24.69
N VAL A 296 34.26 -30.53 -23.84
CA VAL A 296 34.50 -31.06 -22.49
C VAL A 296 33.69 -30.31 -21.44
N ALA A 297 33.53 -29.00 -21.60
CA ALA A 297 32.90 -28.12 -20.63
C ALA A 297 31.37 -28.15 -20.65
N ILE A 298 30.75 -28.44 -21.79
CA ILE A 298 29.29 -28.45 -21.96
C ILE A 298 28.81 -29.84 -22.42
N ASP A 299 27.82 -30.39 -21.71
CA ASP A 299 27.15 -31.62 -22.11
C ASP A 299 26.19 -31.30 -23.26
N SER A 300 26.54 -31.72 -24.47
CA SER A 300 25.75 -31.46 -25.69
C SER A 300 24.37 -32.11 -25.70
N LYS A 301 24.14 -33.17 -24.91
CA LYS A 301 22.85 -33.85 -24.81
C LYS A 301 21.92 -33.15 -23.82
N LYS A 302 22.46 -32.66 -22.71
CA LYS A 302 21.67 -31.98 -21.67
C LYS A 302 21.54 -30.48 -21.89
N GLY A 303 22.45 -29.89 -22.68
CA GLY A 303 22.52 -28.44 -22.85
C GLY A 303 22.92 -27.69 -21.58
N THR A 304 23.61 -28.37 -20.65
CA THR A 304 24.08 -27.84 -19.36
C THR A 304 25.59 -28.02 -19.22
N MET A 305 26.21 -27.42 -18.20
CA MET A 305 27.62 -27.67 -17.91
C MET A 305 27.89 -29.16 -17.65
N SER A 306 29.07 -29.60 -18.06
CA SER A 306 29.59 -30.94 -17.75
C SER A 306 30.05 -31.00 -16.29
N SER A 307 29.60 -32.00 -15.54
CA SER A 307 30.04 -32.20 -14.16
C SER A 307 31.53 -32.54 -14.05
N ALA A 308 32.18 -32.94 -15.15
CA ALA A 308 33.60 -33.31 -15.18
C ALA A 308 34.54 -32.12 -14.98
N VAL A 309 34.13 -30.91 -15.41
CA VAL A 309 34.96 -29.69 -15.31
C VAL A 309 34.72 -28.89 -14.04
N VAL A 310 33.60 -29.14 -13.34
CA VAL A 310 33.18 -28.33 -12.18
C VAL A 310 34.25 -28.34 -11.09
N GLY A 311 34.76 -27.16 -10.76
CA GLY A 311 35.79 -26.97 -9.73
C GLY A 311 37.15 -27.59 -10.04
N LYS A 312 37.43 -27.94 -11.30
CA LYS A 312 38.75 -28.42 -11.71
C LYS A 312 39.67 -27.26 -12.10
N PRO A 313 40.99 -27.38 -11.86
CA PRO A 313 41.96 -26.38 -12.31
C PRO A 313 41.93 -26.19 -13.85
N ALA A 314 42.27 -24.99 -14.33
CA ALA A 314 42.30 -24.67 -15.76
C ALA A 314 43.21 -25.61 -16.56
N CYS A 315 44.38 -25.98 -16.00
CA CYS A 315 45.32 -26.88 -16.66
C CYS A 315 44.78 -28.32 -16.80
N ASP A 316 44.01 -28.81 -15.82
CA ASP A 316 43.38 -30.13 -15.87
C ASP A 316 42.27 -30.16 -16.92
N ILE A 317 41.47 -29.10 -17.01
CA ILE A 317 40.42 -28.95 -18.03
C ILE A 317 41.04 -28.91 -19.42
N ALA A 318 42.11 -28.15 -19.62
CA ALA A 318 42.85 -28.12 -20.88
C ALA A 318 43.36 -29.51 -21.26
N LYS A 319 43.92 -30.25 -20.30
CA LYS A 319 44.38 -31.63 -20.49
C LYS A 319 43.24 -32.57 -20.88
N MET A 320 42.06 -32.46 -20.27
CA MET A 320 40.87 -33.22 -20.67
C MET A 320 40.47 -32.97 -22.13
N ALA A 321 40.69 -31.76 -22.63
CA ALA A 321 40.45 -31.36 -24.02
C ALA A 321 41.62 -31.66 -24.97
N GLY A 322 42.70 -32.27 -24.49
CA GLY A 322 43.91 -32.56 -25.29
C GLY A 322 44.74 -31.32 -25.62
N ILE A 323 44.67 -30.27 -24.80
CA ILE A 323 45.42 -29.02 -24.94
C ILE A 323 46.47 -28.95 -23.84
N ILE A 324 47.67 -28.48 -24.17
CA ILE A 324 48.76 -28.28 -23.22
C ILE A 324 48.87 -26.78 -22.92
N VAL A 325 48.63 -26.40 -21.67
CA VAL A 325 48.81 -25.03 -21.16
C VAL A 325 49.81 -25.03 -19.99
N PRO A 326 50.45 -23.89 -19.67
CA PRO A 326 51.30 -23.78 -18.48
C PRO A 326 50.57 -24.22 -17.20
N ARG A 327 51.27 -24.89 -16.28
CA ARG A 327 50.66 -25.42 -15.05
C ARG A 327 50.07 -24.34 -14.14
N ASP A 328 50.66 -23.15 -14.16
CA ASP A 328 50.24 -21.95 -13.41
C ASP A 328 49.11 -21.16 -14.11
N THR A 329 48.52 -21.70 -15.19
CA THR A 329 47.38 -21.08 -15.86
C THR A 329 46.21 -20.96 -14.89
N LYS A 330 45.72 -19.73 -14.69
CA LYS A 330 44.60 -19.43 -13.78
C LYS A 330 43.24 -19.60 -14.43
N ILE A 331 43.08 -19.10 -15.67
CA ILE A 331 41.80 -19.06 -16.38
C ILE A 331 42.03 -19.36 -17.86
N LEU A 332 41.15 -20.15 -18.46
CA LEU A 332 41.04 -20.34 -19.91
C LEU A 332 40.04 -19.33 -20.49
N VAL A 333 40.49 -18.46 -21.40
CA VAL A 333 39.68 -17.38 -21.98
C VAL A 333 39.34 -17.70 -23.43
N ALA A 334 38.05 -17.85 -23.72
CA ALA A 334 37.52 -18.16 -25.05
C ALA A 334 36.83 -16.92 -25.66
N ARG A 335 37.33 -16.42 -26.79
CA ARG A 335 36.64 -15.35 -27.53
C ARG A 335 35.43 -15.93 -28.27
N LEU A 336 34.25 -15.32 -28.08
CA LEU A 336 33.00 -15.76 -28.71
C LEU A 336 32.37 -14.63 -29.54
N ASP A 337 31.69 -15.00 -30.63
CA ASP A 337 31.02 -14.04 -31.54
C ASP A 337 29.54 -13.78 -31.16
N GLY A 338 29.00 -14.50 -30.17
CA GLY A 338 27.62 -14.32 -29.74
C GLY A 338 27.25 -15.16 -28.53
N VAL A 339 25.99 -15.00 -28.10
CA VAL A 339 25.40 -15.67 -26.93
C VAL A 339 24.30 -16.61 -27.40
N GLY A 340 24.19 -17.78 -26.78
CA GLY A 340 23.09 -18.72 -27.02
C GLY A 340 23.55 -20.14 -27.38
N PRO A 341 22.62 -21.01 -27.82
CA PRO A 341 22.92 -22.43 -28.05
C PRO A 341 23.99 -22.71 -29.11
N LYS A 342 24.19 -21.79 -30.07
CA LYS A 342 25.27 -21.87 -31.07
C LYS A 342 26.66 -21.59 -30.50
N TYR A 343 26.72 -21.00 -29.31
CA TYR A 343 27.95 -20.66 -28.59
C TYR A 343 27.91 -21.29 -27.20
N PRO A 344 28.08 -22.61 -27.05
CA PRO A 344 27.85 -23.30 -25.77
C PRO A 344 28.66 -22.76 -24.57
N LEU A 345 29.88 -22.26 -24.78
CA LEU A 345 30.68 -21.63 -23.72
C LEU A 345 30.09 -20.29 -23.20
N SER A 346 29.04 -19.77 -23.82
CA SER A 346 28.25 -18.64 -23.30
C SER A 346 27.35 -19.00 -22.12
N ARG A 347 27.24 -20.28 -21.74
CA ARG A 347 26.49 -20.77 -20.55
C ARG A 347 27.31 -20.64 -19.27
N GLU A 348 26.67 -20.95 -18.14
CA GLU A 348 27.34 -21.21 -16.87
C GLU A 348 28.28 -22.43 -16.98
N LYS A 349 29.49 -22.32 -16.39
CA LYS A 349 30.57 -23.32 -16.52
C LYS A 349 31.12 -23.83 -15.17
N LEU A 350 30.86 -23.13 -14.06
CA LEU A 350 31.32 -23.47 -12.68
C LEU A 350 32.78 -23.99 -12.60
N SER A 351 33.65 -23.39 -13.39
CA SER A 351 35.05 -23.77 -13.62
C SER A 351 35.82 -22.53 -14.07
N PRO A 352 37.17 -22.53 -14.05
CA PRO A 352 38.00 -21.40 -14.47
C PRO A 352 38.08 -21.26 -16.01
N ILE A 353 36.91 -21.23 -16.66
CA ILE A 353 36.72 -20.95 -18.08
C ILE A 353 35.88 -19.67 -18.19
N LEU A 354 36.33 -18.72 -19.01
CA LEU A 354 35.71 -17.41 -19.17
C LEU A 354 35.46 -17.10 -20.65
N ALA A 355 34.24 -16.69 -21.00
CA ALA A 355 33.96 -16.17 -22.33
C ALA A 355 34.43 -14.71 -22.44
N LEU A 356 34.93 -14.30 -23.60
CA LEU A 356 35.37 -12.93 -23.89
C LEU A 356 34.58 -12.37 -25.07
N TYR A 357 34.03 -11.16 -24.86
CA TYR A 357 33.40 -10.34 -25.88
C TYR A 357 34.09 -8.98 -25.94
N ILE A 358 34.34 -8.48 -27.15
CA ILE A 358 34.82 -7.12 -27.39
C ILE A 358 33.68 -6.36 -28.06
N VAL A 359 33.29 -5.24 -27.48
CA VAL A 359 32.12 -4.45 -27.90
C VAL A 359 32.54 -3.02 -28.23
N LYS A 360 31.79 -2.37 -29.11
CA LYS A 360 32.13 -1.02 -29.60
C LYS A 360 31.90 0.07 -28.55
N ASP A 361 30.81 -0.08 -27.80
CA ASP A 361 30.37 0.89 -26.80
C ASP A 361 29.48 0.23 -25.73
N HIS A 362 29.13 1.03 -24.71
CA HIS A 362 28.26 0.63 -23.62
C HIS A 362 26.86 0.17 -24.02
N THR A 363 26.32 0.64 -25.15
CA THR A 363 25.00 0.18 -25.61
C THR A 363 25.09 -1.28 -26.04
N GLU A 364 26.14 -1.62 -26.79
CA GLU A 364 26.42 -3.00 -27.16
C GLU A 364 26.85 -3.86 -25.95
N GLY A 365 27.68 -3.33 -25.06
CA GLY A 365 28.11 -4.02 -23.84
C GLY A 365 26.95 -4.43 -22.94
N ILE A 366 26.02 -3.51 -22.67
CA ILE A 366 24.81 -3.79 -21.89
C ILE A 366 23.92 -4.81 -22.62
N ARG A 367 23.79 -4.72 -23.95
CA ARG A 367 22.99 -5.68 -24.74
C ARG A 367 23.55 -7.10 -24.65
N ILE A 368 24.87 -7.28 -24.74
CA ILE A 368 25.50 -8.59 -24.60
C ILE A 368 25.34 -9.12 -23.17
N ALA A 369 25.50 -8.25 -22.16
CA ALA A 369 25.27 -8.62 -20.76
C ALA A 369 23.82 -9.09 -20.53
N GLU A 370 22.84 -8.39 -21.10
CA GLU A 370 21.42 -8.76 -21.06
C GLU A 370 21.19 -10.15 -21.68
N GLN A 371 21.75 -10.41 -22.87
CA GLN A 371 21.65 -11.71 -23.53
C GLN A 371 22.24 -12.85 -22.70
N ILE A 372 23.36 -12.63 -22.01
CA ILE A 372 23.99 -13.64 -21.15
C ILE A 372 23.09 -13.97 -19.96
N VAL A 373 22.53 -12.94 -19.31
CA VAL A 373 21.61 -13.12 -18.18
C VAL A 373 20.34 -13.85 -18.63
N GLU A 374 19.75 -13.46 -19.77
CA GLU A 374 18.59 -14.15 -20.33
C GLU A 374 18.90 -15.61 -20.71
N PHE A 375 20.16 -15.89 -21.06
CA PHE A 375 20.65 -17.23 -21.35
C PHE A 375 21.15 -17.98 -20.10
N GLY A 376 20.27 -18.13 -19.11
CA GLY A 376 20.50 -19.00 -17.95
C GLY A 376 21.13 -18.35 -16.72
N GLY A 377 21.03 -17.02 -16.58
CA GLY A 377 21.43 -16.27 -15.39
C GLY A 377 20.32 -15.38 -14.79
N LEU A 378 19.09 -15.50 -15.30
CA LEU A 378 17.96 -14.65 -14.93
C LEU A 378 17.78 -14.56 -13.41
N GLY A 379 17.80 -13.33 -12.91
CA GLY A 379 17.58 -13.01 -11.50
C GLY A 379 18.78 -13.26 -10.58
N HIS A 380 19.88 -13.85 -11.05
CA HIS A 380 21.02 -14.18 -10.19
C HIS A 380 21.91 -12.95 -9.95
N SER A 381 22.97 -12.77 -10.73
CA SER A 381 23.95 -11.67 -10.57
C SER A 381 24.46 -11.14 -11.91
N ALA A 382 24.88 -9.88 -11.93
CA ALA A 382 25.62 -9.28 -13.04
C ALA A 382 26.57 -8.19 -12.51
N VAL A 383 27.70 -7.99 -13.19
CA VAL A 383 28.77 -7.07 -12.74
C VAL A 383 29.06 -6.02 -13.80
N ILE A 384 29.27 -4.79 -13.36
CA ILE A 384 29.83 -3.71 -14.16
C ILE A 384 31.03 -3.09 -13.45
N HIS A 385 32.12 -2.89 -14.18
CA HIS A 385 33.19 -2.00 -13.79
C HIS A 385 33.10 -0.73 -14.65
N SER A 386 32.87 0.41 -14.01
CA SER A 386 32.75 1.72 -14.66
C SER A 386 32.85 2.82 -13.60
N GLU A 387 33.37 3.98 -13.98
CA GLU A 387 33.34 5.21 -13.16
C GLU A 387 32.30 6.20 -13.70
N ASN A 388 31.48 5.80 -14.68
CA ASN A 388 30.43 6.60 -15.29
C ASN A 388 29.05 6.29 -14.68
N PRO A 389 28.46 7.21 -13.88
CA PRO A 389 27.17 6.97 -13.21
C PRO A 389 26.01 6.71 -14.17
N GLU A 390 26.02 7.33 -15.35
CA GLU A 390 24.92 7.17 -16.32
C GLU A 390 24.96 5.78 -16.97
N VAL A 391 26.14 5.26 -17.29
CA VAL A 391 26.28 3.90 -17.80
C VAL A 391 25.89 2.88 -16.73
N ILE A 392 26.33 3.07 -15.48
CA ILE A 392 25.92 2.22 -14.35
C ILE A 392 24.40 2.21 -14.23
N LYS A 393 23.75 3.38 -14.28
CA LYS A 393 22.29 3.48 -14.22
C LYS A 393 21.60 2.75 -15.38
N GLN A 394 22.11 2.87 -16.60
CA GLN A 394 21.54 2.17 -17.77
C GLN A 394 21.70 0.65 -17.66
N PHE A 395 22.87 0.18 -17.22
CA PHE A 395 23.11 -1.23 -16.93
C PHE A 395 22.14 -1.73 -15.85
N SER A 396 22.03 -1.02 -14.73
CA SER A 396 21.16 -1.38 -13.62
C SER A 396 19.68 -1.37 -13.98
N THR A 397 19.26 -0.54 -14.94
CA THR A 397 17.86 -0.48 -15.38
C THR A 397 17.50 -1.62 -16.33
N LYS A 398 18.43 -2.07 -17.18
CA LYS A 398 18.18 -3.10 -18.19
C LYS A 398 18.37 -4.53 -17.68
N ILE A 399 19.39 -4.76 -16.87
CA ILE A 399 19.80 -6.13 -16.53
C ILE A 399 18.87 -6.75 -15.48
N LYS A 400 18.26 -7.89 -15.83
CA LYS A 400 17.34 -8.66 -14.97
C LYS A 400 18.08 -9.57 -13.99
N ALA A 401 18.79 -8.99 -13.02
CA ALA A 401 19.50 -9.71 -11.96
C ALA A 401 19.13 -9.17 -10.56
N GLY A 402 19.12 -10.03 -9.54
CA GLY A 402 18.83 -9.65 -8.16
C GLY A 402 20.02 -8.99 -7.45
N ARG A 403 21.25 -9.29 -7.87
CA ARG A 403 22.47 -8.60 -7.42
C ARG A 403 23.19 -7.95 -8.60
N LEU A 404 23.24 -6.63 -8.60
CA LEU A 404 24.03 -5.85 -9.53
C LEU A 404 25.26 -5.33 -8.79
N ILE A 405 26.44 -5.74 -9.23
CA ILE A 405 27.69 -5.47 -8.53
C ILE A 405 28.46 -4.44 -9.33
N VAL A 406 28.89 -3.37 -8.67
CA VAL A 406 29.63 -2.27 -9.29
C VAL A 406 31.03 -2.26 -8.72
N ASN A 407 32.05 -2.30 -9.59
CA ASN A 407 33.44 -2.13 -9.20
C ASN A 407 33.91 -3.09 -8.09
N SER A 408 33.53 -4.37 -8.16
CA SER A 408 33.88 -5.39 -7.17
C SER A 408 33.86 -6.80 -7.78
N PRO A 409 34.60 -7.75 -7.21
CA PRO A 409 34.56 -9.15 -7.64
C PRO A 409 33.16 -9.75 -7.49
N SER A 410 32.67 -10.49 -8.48
CA SER A 410 31.28 -10.94 -8.49
C SER A 410 30.95 -11.93 -7.37
N SER A 411 31.80 -12.93 -7.14
CA SER A 411 31.53 -13.98 -6.16
C SER A 411 31.40 -13.41 -4.75
N GLN A 412 32.40 -12.64 -4.31
CA GLN A 412 32.46 -12.03 -2.98
C GLN A 412 31.43 -10.90 -2.85
N GLY A 413 31.19 -10.12 -3.91
CA GLY A 413 30.16 -9.09 -3.92
C GLY A 413 28.74 -9.66 -3.86
N ALA A 414 28.46 -10.78 -4.52
CA ALA A 414 27.13 -11.37 -4.55
C ALA A 414 26.77 -12.07 -3.23
N ILE A 415 27.72 -12.77 -2.61
CA ILE A 415 27.47 -13.43 -1.32
C ILE A 415 27.28 -12.42 -0.20
N GLY A 416 27.89 -11.23 -0.27
CA GLY A 416 27.62 -10.07 0.59
C GLY A 416 28.64 -9.82 1.69
N ASP A 417 28.54 -8.66 2.34
CA ASP A 417 29.31 -8.17 3.50
C ASP A 417 30.83 -7.95 3.31
N ILE A 418 31.47 -8.62 2.35
CA ILE A 418 32.93 -8.51 2.13
C ILE A 418 33.30 -7.21 1.38
N TYR A 419 32.55 -6.87 0.33
CA TYR A 419 32.79 -5.70 -0.54
C TYR A 419 31.63 -4.71 -0.55
N ASN A 420 30.52 -5.04 0.11
CA ASN A 420 29.29 -4.25 0.10
C ASN A 420 28.42 -4.58 1.32
N THR A 421 27.28 -3.92 1.43
CA THR A 421 26.33 -4.10 2.53
C THR A 421 25.23 -5.13 2.25
N ASN A 422 25.40 -6.01 1.25
CA ASN A 422 24.43 -7.08 1.01
C ASN A 422 24.47 -8.07 2.16
N MET A 423 23.30 -8.60 2.54
CA MET A 423 23.18 -9.65 3.55
C MET A 423 24.07 -10.85 3.19
N PRO A 424 24.99 -11.30 4.07
CA PRO A 424 25.87 -12.41 3.77
C PRO A 424 25.07 -13.72 3.66
N SER A 425 25.26 -14.47 2.58
CA SER A 425 24.47 -15.69 2.32
C SER A 425 25.13 -16.64 1.32
N LEU A 426 24.81 -17.93 1.45
CA LEU A 426 25.13 -18.98 0.47
C LEU A 426 23.87 -19.55 -0.22
N THR A 427 22.73 -18.88 -0.05
CA THR A 427 21.48 -19.15 -0.75
C THR A 427 20.99 -17.84 -1.38
N LEU A 428 21.31 -17.66 -2.66
CA LEU A 428 21.04 -16.44 -3.41
C LEU A 428 19.75 -16.62 -4.21
N GLY A 429 18.65 -16.01 -3.76
CA GLY A 429 17.36 -16.15 -4.44
C GLY A 429 17.33 -15.38 -5.76
N CYS A 430 16.80 -15.97 -6.84
CA CYS A 430 16.76 -15.35 -8.17
C CYS A 430 15.43 -14.66 -8.53
N GLY A 431 14.53 -14.48 -7.57
CA GLY A 431 13.23 -13.84 -7.77
C GLY A 431 12.37 -14.49 -8.85
N SER A 432 11.32 -13.77 -9.28
CA SER A 432 10.38 -14.27 -10.28
C SER A 432 11.04 -14.60 -11.62
N TYR A 433 12.13 -13.90 -11.98
CA TYR A 433 12.92 -14.17 -13.19
C TYR A 433 13.54 -15.57 -13.19
N GLY A 434 14.03 -16.04 -12.04
CA GLY A 434 14.61 -17.37 -11.85
C GLY A 434 13.64 -18.38 -11.26
N HIS A 435 12.33 -18.10 -11.27
CA HIS A 435 11.29 -18.94 -10.65
C HIS A 435 11.51 -19.18 -9.14
N ASN A 436 11.91 -18.13 -8.40
CA ASN A 436 12.04 -18.15 -6.95
C ASN A 436 11.14 -17.09 -6.29
N SER A 437 10.87 -17.29 -5.00
CA SER A 437 10.01 -16.45 -4.17
C SER A 437 10.66 -15.14 -3.70
N THR A 438 11.98 -15.02 -3.81
CA THR A 438 12.73 -13.83 -3.37
C THR A 438 13.96 -13.59 -4.25
N THR A 439 14.33 -12.33 -4.45
CA THR A 439 15.63 -11.91 -4.99
C THR A 439 16.69 -11.71 -3.90
N ALA A 440 16.31 -11.78 -2.62
CA ALA A 440 17.22 -11.49 -1.52
C ALA A 440 18.28 -12.59 -1.35
N ASN A 441 19.39 -12.21 -0.73
CA ASN A 441 20.28 -13.15 -0.06
C ASN A 441 19.54 -13.69 1.17
N VAL A 442 19.24 -14.99 1.18
CA VAL A 442 18.43 -15.60 2.24
C VAL A 442 19.19 -15.55 3.56
N SER A 443 18.49 -15.18 4.63
CA SER A 443 19.03 -15.10 6.01
C SER A 443 17.92 -15.38 7.03
N ALA A 444 18.22 -15.19 8.32
CA ALA A 444 17.30 -15.42 9.44
C ALA A 444 15.95 -14.70 9.28
N VAL A 445 15.93 -13.48 8.74
CA VAL A 445 14.68 -12.73 8.48
C VAL A 445 13.68 -13.46 7.57
N ASN A 446 14.15 -14.42 6.75
CA ASN A 446 13.30 -15.20 5.87
C ASN A 446 12.72 -16.46 6.53
N LEU A 447 13.14 -16.77 7.76
CA LEU A 447 12.79 -17.99 8.49
C LEU A 447 11.91 -17.70 9.72
N ILE A 448 11.28 -16.52 9.74
CA ILE A 448 10.27 -16.16 10.74
C ILE A 448 8.97 -15.70 10.08
N ASN A 449 7.85 -16.00 10.75
CA ASN A 449 6.59 -15.32 10.53
C ASN A 449 6.52 -14.10 11.46
N ILE A 450 5.98 -12.99 10.96
CA ILE A 450 5.75 -11.78 11.77
C ILE A 450 4.25 -11.63 12.00
N LYS A 451 3.84 -11.82 13.26
CA LYS A 451 2.48 -11.48 13.71
C LYS A 451 2.40 -10.01 14.05
N ARG A 452 1.38 -9.31 13.54
CA ARG A 452 1.09 -7.92 13.90
C ARG A 452 -0.12 -7.86 14.84
N VAL A 453 0.11 -7.39 16.06
CA VAL A 453 -0.97 -7.04 17.00
C VAL A 453 -1.26 -5.55 16.80
N ALA A 454 -2.48 -5.19 16.41
CA ALA A 454 -2.87 -3.80 16.15
C ALA A 454 -4.07 -3.41 17.03
N ASN A 455 -3.96 -2.29 17.75
CA ASN A 455 -5.05 -1.80 18.59
C ASN A 455 -6.04 -0.93 17.80
N ARG A 456 -7.25 -0.75 18.35
CA ARG A 456 -8.25 0.17 17.78
C ARG A 456 -7.73 1.60 17.87
N ARG A 457 -7.64 2.29 16.74
CA ARG A 457 -7.26 3.70 16.65
C ARG A 457 -8.44 4.55 16.21
N LEU A 458 -8.51 5.78 16.72
CA LEU A 458 -9.48 6.75 16.26
C LEU A 458 -8.90 7.54 15.09
N ASN A 459 -9.75 7.80 14.10
CA ASN A 459 -9.42 8.73 13.05
C ASN A 459 -9.30 10.14 13.64
N MET A 460 -8.22 10.86 13.32
CA MET A 460 -8.14 12.29 13.60
C MET A 460 -9.35 12.99 12.99
N GLN A 461 -10.09 13.79 13.74
CA GLN A 461 -11.14 14.66 13.19
C GLN A 461 -10.60 16.09 13.18
N TRP A 462 -11.14 16.90 12.29
CA TRP A 462 -10.85 18.32 12.14
C TRP A 462 -12.16 19.09 12.13
N PHE A 463 -12.12 20.31 12.62
CA PHE A 463 -13.25 21.22 12.59
C PHE A 463 -12.91 22.36 11.63
N LYS A 464 -13.51 22.35 10.43
CA LYS A 464 -13.28 23.35 9.39
C LYS A 464 -14.55 24.17 9.15
N VAL A 465 -14.40 25.48 9.23
CA VAL A 465 -15.40 26.51 8.93
C VAL A 465 -14.68 27.67 8.24
N PRO A 466 -15.38 28.66 7.65
CA PRO A 466 -14.71 29.84 7.10
C PRO A 466 -13.81 30.50 8.13
N LYS A 467 -12.68 31.05 7.67
CA LYS A 467 -11.71 31.73 8.55
C LYS A 467 -12.30 32.98 9.20
N ARG A 468 -13.31 33.58 8.57
CA ARG A 468 -13.97 34.80 9.01
C ARG A 468 -15.47 34.66 8.83
N ILE A 469 -16.20 34.81 9.92
CA ILE A 469 -17.67 34.86 9.93
C ILE A 469 -18.04 36.21 10.56
N TYR A 470 -18.59 37.10 9.75
CA TYR A 470 -19.14 38.37 10.22
C TYR A 470 -20.65 38.19 10.39
N PHE A 471 -21.20 38.60 11.51
CA PHE A 471 -22.62 38.53 11.83
C PHE A 471 -23.03 39.86 12.48
N GLU A 472 -24.32 40.04 12.73
CA GLU A 472 -25.01 41.30 13.12
C GLU A 472 -25.54 42.13 11.94
N PRO A 473 -26.61 42.94 12.15
CA PRO A 473 -27.10 43.89 11.16
C PRO A 473 -26.00 44.82 10.64
N ASN A 474 -25.93 44.98 9.32
CA ASN A 474 -24.94 45.79 8.59
C ASN A 474 -23.51 45.22 8.58
N SER A 475 -23.32 43.94 8.93
CA SER A 475 -22.02 43.26 8.81
C SER A 475 -21.46 43.26 7.38
N ILE A 476 -22.30 43.48 6.36
CA ILE A 476 -21.89 43.71 4.97
C ILE A 476 -20.88 44.86 4.80
N GLN A 477 -20.81 45.79 5.75
CA GLN A 477 -19.79 46.85 5.78
C GLN A 477 -18.35 46.33 5.75
N TYR A 478 -18.12 45.06 6.10
CA TYR A 478 -16.81 44.43 6.01
C TYR A 478 -16.21 44.51 4.60
N LEU A 479 -17.03 44.51 3.53
CA LEU A 479 -16.56 44.64 2.15
C LEU A 479 -15.76 45.95 1.92
N GLU A 480 -16.05 47.01 2.67
CA GLU A 480 -15.28 48.26 2.66
C GLU A 480 -13.86 48.06 3.22
N LYS A 481 -13.69 47.14 4.17
CA LYS A 481 -12.43 46.91 4.92
C LYS A 481 -11.66 45.67 4.46
N MET A 482 -12.23 44.83 3.59
CA MET A 482 -11.60 43.58 3.15
C MET A 482 -10.27 43.88 2.41
N PRO A 483 -9.13 43.29 2.83
CA PRO A 483 -7.84 43.61 2.22
C PRO A 483 -7.62 42.85 0.90
N ASN A 484 -6.86 43.45 -0.01
CA ASN A 484 -6.39 42.85 -1.27
C ASN A 484 -7.53 42.38 -2.19
N ILE A 485 -8.47 43.29 -2.47
CA ILE A 485 -9.51 43.07 -3.49
C ILE A 485 -9.56 44.30 -4.40
N SER A 486 -9.64 44.07 -5.70
CA SER A 486 -9.65 45.09 -6.75
C SER A 486 -10.62 44.75 -7.89
N ARG A 487 -11.01 43.48 -8.05
CA ARG A 487 -11.91 43.00 -9.10
C ARG A 487 -12.93 42.01 -8.52
N ALA A 488 -14.12 42.51 -8.21
CA ALA A 488 -15.20 41.74 -7.62
C ALA A 488 -16.16 41.17 -8.67
N PHE A 489 -16.34 39.86 -8.69
CA PHE A 489 -17.36 39.19 -9.48
C PHE A 489 -18.53 38.78 -8.58
N ILE A 490 -19.68 39.40 -8.77
CA ILE A 490 -20.87 39.19 -7.94
C ILE A 490 -21.75 38.13 -8.61
N VAL A 491 -21.89 36.97 -7.98
CA VAL A 491 -22.78 35.89 -8.42
C VAL A 491 -24.09 35.99 -7.65
N THR A 492 -25.21 36.08 -8.37
CA THR A 492 -26.53 36.31 -7.77
C THR A 492 -27.65 35.80 -8.68
N ASP A 493 -28.89 35.95 -8.23
CA ASP A 493 -30.11 35.63 -8.98
C ASP A 493 -30.90 36.90 -9.34
N PRO A 494 -31.85 36.83 -10.29
CA PRO A 494 -32.62 38.00 -10.73
C PRO A 494 -33.45 38.65 -9.63
N SER A 495 -33.84 37.91 -8.58
CA SER A 495 -34.65 38.42 -7.48
C SER A 495 -33.83 39.34 -6.58
N MET A 496 -32.58 39.00 -6.30
CA MET A 496 -31.69 39.83 -5.47
C MET A 496 -31.37 41.19 -6.13
N VAL A 497 -31.33 41.23 -7.46
CA VAL A 497 -31.23 42.48 -8.24
C VAL A 497 -32.50 43.32 -8.06
N LYS A 498 -33.68 42.71 -8.25
CA LYS A 498 -34.99 43.40 -8.11
C LYS A 498 -35.23 43.95 -6.70
N LEU A 499 -34.71 43.29 -5.68
CA LEU A 499 -34.81 43.73 -4.27
C LEU A 499 -33.78 44.81 -3.89
N GLY A 500 -32.88 45.21 -4.80
CA GLY A 500 -31.83 46.22 -4.55
C GLY A 500 -30.71 45.74 -3.62
N TYR A 501 -30.58 44.43 -3.40
CA TYR A 501 -29.55 43.89 -2.50
C TYR A 501 -28.15 43.94 -3.13
N VAL A 502 -28.06 43.79 -4.46
CA VAL A 502 -26.80 43.99 -5.19
C VAL A 502 -26.28 45.42 -5.02
N ASP A 503 -27.17 46.42 -5.01
CA ASP A 503 -26.79 47.82 -4.81
C ASP A 503 -26.18 48.06 -3.43
N ARG A 504 -26.61 47.34 -2.40
CA ARG A 504 -26.00 47.40 -1.06
C ARG A 504 -24.57 46.86 -1.06
N VAL A 505 -24.31 45.76 -1.78
CA VAL A 505 -22.96 45.21 -1.96
C VAL A 505 -22.08 46.24 -2.71
N LEU A 506 -22.57 46.77 -3.82
CA LEU A 506 -21.86 47.79 -4.60
C LEU A 506 -21.59 49.06 -3.81
N TYR A 507 -22.53 49.49 -2.96
CA TYR A 507 -22.36 50.66 -2.09
C TYR A 507 -21.10 50.55 -1.23
N TYR A 508 -20.92 49.44 -0.50
CA TYR A 508 -19.75 49.26 0.36
C TYR A 508 -18.46 49.03 -0.44
N LEU A 509 -18.52 48.37 -1.60
CA LEU A 509 -17.36 48.26 -2.50
C LEU A 509 -16.91 49.62 -3.05
N ARG A 510 -17.85 50.53 -3.35
CA ARG A 510 -17.58 51.88 -3.87
C ARG A 510 -17.06 52.85 -2.80
N LYS A 511 -17.30 52.58 -1.51
CA LYS A 511 -16.75 53.38 -0.40
C LYS A 511 -15.25 53.18 -0.17
N ARG A 512 -14.64 52.19 -0.80
CA ARG A 512 -13.22 51.88 -0.64
C ARG A 512 -12.35 52.99 -1.24
N GLN A 513 -11.21 53.25 -0.61
CA GLN A 513 -10.22 54.21 -1.13
C GLN A 513 -9.68 53.79 -2.50
N GLN A 514 -9.45 52.48 -2.68
CA GLN A 514 -9.12 51.88 -3.97
C GLN A 514 -10.40 51.40 -4.64
N TYR A 515 -10.66 51.90 -5.84
CA TYR A 515 -11.84 51.55 -6.62
C TYR A 515 -11.81 50.06 -7.00
N VAL A 516 -12.87 49.34 -6.64
CA VAL A 516 -13.05 47.93 -7.01
C VAL A 516 -13.89 47.86 -8.28
N HIS A 517 -13.33 47.27 -9.32
CA HIS A 517 -14.08 46.97 -10.54
C HIS A 517 -15.05 45.84 -10.22
N SER A 518 -16.33 45.99 -10.59
CA SER A 518 -17.35 45.00 -10.28
C SER A 518 -18.07 44.53 -11.53
N GLU A 519 -18.22 43.22 -11.69
CA GLU A 519 -19.07 42.58 -12.70
C GLU A 519 -20.13 41.72 -12.01
N ILE A 520 -21.34 41.67 -12.58
CA ILE A 520 -22.50 41.00 -11.97
C ILE A 520 -22.97 39.89 -12.90
N PHE A 521 -23.04 38.67 -12.37
CA PHE A 521 -23.69 37.53 -12.99
C PHE A 521 -24.96 37.21 -12.22
N ALA A 522 -26.12 37.61 -12.77
CA ALA A 522 -27.43 37.51 -12.11
C ALA A 522 -28.32 36.40 -12.68
N GLU A 523 -27.73 35.40 -13.34
CA GLU A 523 -28.46 34.39 -14.11
C GLU A 523 -28.60 33.05 -13.38
N VAL A 524 -28.33 33.00 -12.07
CA VAL A 524 -28.44 31.75 -11.32
C VAL A 524 -29.90 31.39 -11.06
N GLU A 525 -30.30 30.22 -11.53
CA GLU A 525 -31.58 29.60 -11.25
C GLU A 525 -31.60 28.82 -9.91
N PRO A 526 -32.79 28.51 -9.36
CA PRO A 526 -32.91 27.44 -8.36
C PRO A 526 -32.36 26.12 -8.89
N ASP A 527 -31.67 25.35 -8.04
CA ASP A 527 -31.01 24.08 -8.41
C ASP A 527 -30.07 24.23 -9.64
N PRO A 528 -28.96 24.96 -9.50
CA PRO A 528 -28.18 25.49 -10.62
C PRO A 528 -27.61 24.40 -11.52
N SER A 529 -27.68 24.62 -12.83
CA SER A 529 -27.20 23.68 -13.83
C SER A 529 -25.69 23.79 -14.10
N VAL A 530 -25.12 22.70 -14.62
CA VAL A 530 -23.75 22.68 -15.17
C VAL A 530 -23.55 23.76 -16.23
N ASP A 531 -24.57 24.05 -17.05
CA ASP A 531 -24.49 25.07 -18.11
C ASP A 531 -24.41 26.50 -17.54
N THR A 532 -25.16 26.80 -16.47
CA THR A 532 -25.03 28.08 -15.75
C THR A 532 -23.64 28.27 -15.15
N ILE A 533 -23.06 27.21 -14.58
CA ILE A 533 -21.69 27.26 -14.03
C ILE A 533 -20.67 27.56 -15.13
N LYS A 534 -20.78 26.92 -16.29
CA LYS A 534 -19.88 27.18 -17.43
C LYS A 534 -19.94 28.63 -17.89
N ARG A 535 -21.15 29.18 -18.10
CA ARG A 535 -21.33 30.58 -18.52
C ARG A 535 -20.77 31.58 -17.49
N GLY A 536 -21.04 31.36 -16.21
CA GLY A 536 -20.46 32.18 -15.14
C GLY A 536 -18.93 32.09 -15.12
N THR A 537 -18.37 30.90 -15.28
CA THR A 537 -16.91 30.67 -15.33
C THR A 537 -16.26 31.35 -16.54
N GLU A 538 -16.90 31.31 -17.72
CA GLU A 538 -16.41 32.00 -18.92
C GLU A 538 -16.33 33.52 -18.71
N LEU A 539 -17.33 34.10 -18.05
CA LEU A 539 -17.31 35.52 -17.68
C LEU A 539 -16.23 35.81 -16.65
N MET A 540 -16.06 34.95 -15.63
CA MET A 540 -14.94 35.08 -14.68
C MET A 540 -13.59 35.02 -15.39
N ASN A 541 -13.39 34.15 -16.38
CA ASN A 541 -12.14 34.07 -17.15
C ASN A 541 -11.85 35.33 -17.97
N LYS A 542 -12.89 35.99 -18.50
CA LYS A 542 -12.75 37.28 -19.19
C LYS A 542 -12.47 38.42 -18.21
N PHE A 543 -13.18 38.43 -17.09
CA PHE A 543 -13.09 39.47 -16.09
C PHE A 543 -11.85 39.35 -15.19
N ASN A 544 -11.31 38.15 -14.98
CA ASN A 544 -10.20 37.88 -14.06
C ASN A 544 -10.42 38.46 -12.65
N PRO A 545 -11.45 38.03 -11.89
CA PRO A 545 -11.68 38.51 -10.54
C PRO A 545 -10.62 38.04 -9.54
N ASP A 546 -10.40 38.86 -8.50
CA ASP A 546 -9.64 38.49 -7.29
C ASP A 546 -10.54 38.23 -6.08
N VAL A 547 -11.84 38.53 -6.20
CA VAL A 547 -12.87 38.15 -5.22
C VAL A 547 -14.17 37.78 -5.94
N ILE A 548 -14.75 36.66 -5.51
CA ILE A 548 -16.07 36.20 -5.93
C ILE A 548 -17.01 36.42 -4.74
N ILE A 549 -18.09 37.16 -4.96
CA ILE A 549 -19.10 37.47 -3.94
C ILE A 549 -20.39 36.77 -4.34
N ALA A 550 -20.75 35.70 -3.63
CA ALA A 550 -22.05 35.06 -3.76
C ALA A 550 -23.07 35.77 -2.87
N LEU A 551 -24.07 36.39 -3.49
CA LEU A 551 -25.19 37.04 -2.81
C LEU A 551 -26.49 36.34 -3.22
N GLY A 552 -27.01 35.47 -2.35
CA GLY A 552 -28.25 34.75 -2.63
C GLY A 552 -28.52 33.59 -1.66
N GLY A 553 -29.52 32.77 -1.97
CA GLY A 553 -29.77 31.53 -1.25
C GLY A 553 -28.75 30.43 -1.59
N GLY A 554 -28.94 29.22 -1.04
CA GLY A 554 -28.03 28.09 -1.25
C GLY A 554 -27.68 27.79 -2.72
N SER A 555 -28.65 27.88 -3.63
CA SER A 555 -28.42 27.69 -5.08
C SER A 555 -27.39 28.68 -5.65
N VAL A 556 -27.41 29.94 -5.23
CA VAL A 556 -26.45 30.95 -5.67
C VAL A 556 -25.06 30.67 -5.13
N ILE A 557 -24.97 30.33 -3.84
CA ILE A 557 -23.70 30.05 -3.18
C ILE A 557 -23.05 28.79 -3.75
N ASP A 558 -23.83 27.73 -3.98
CA ASP A 558 -23.36 26.47 -4.55
C ASP A 558 -22.89 26.64 -6.01
N ALA A 559 -23.64 27.41 -6.82
CA ALA A 559 -23.22 27.77 -8.17
C ALA A 559 -21.89 28.54 -8.17
N ALA A 560 -21.75 29.51 -7.26
CA ALA A 560 -20.55 30.31 -7.14
C ALA A 560 -19.33 29.49 -6.67
N LYS A 561 -19.50 28.53 -5.74
CA LYS A 561 -18.44 27.58 -5.35
C LYS A 561 -17.96 26.74 -6.54
N ALA A 562 -18.90 26.28 -7.37
CA ALA A 562 -18.56 25.52 -8.56
C ALA A 562 -17.84 26.37 -9.61
N MET A 563 -18.32 27.60 -9.86
CA MET A 563 -17.65 28.56 -10.75
C MET A 563 -16.24 28.89 -10.23
N TRP A 564 -16.08 29.08 -8.93
CA TRP A 564 -14.78 29.31 -8.29
C TRP A 564 -13.80 28.17 -8.54
N LEU A 565 -14.24 26.92 -8.38
CA LEU A 565 -13.42 25.74 -8.67
C LEU A 565 -12.93 25.71 -10.12
N TYR A 566 -13.83 25.91 -11.09
CA TYR A 566 -13.46 25.88 -12.51
C TYR A 566 -12.68 27.12 -12.97
N TYR A 567 -12.89 28.27 -12.33
CA TYR A 567 -12.09 29.47 -12.59
C TYR A 567 -10.64 29.29 -12.13
N GLU A 568 -10.44 28.70 -10.94
CA GLU A 568 -9.12 28.38 -10.41
C GLU A 568 -8.45 27.27 -11.24
N TYR A 569 -9.21 26.20 -11.56
CA TYR A 569 -8.71 24.99 -12.23
C TYR A 569 -9.63 24.54 -13.39
N PRO A 570 -9.47 25.12 -14.59
CA PRO A 570 -10.36 24.87 -15.74
C PRO A 570 -10.39 23.41 -16.23
N ASP A 571 -9.27 22.69 -16.09
CA ASP A 571 -9.09 21.33 -16.58
C ASP A 571 -9.61 20.24 -15.61
N THR A 572 -10.32 20.65 -14.55
CA THR A 572 -10.81 19.71 -13.53
C THR A 572 -11.89 18.79 -14.10
N ASP A 573 -11.70 17.47 -14.03
CA ASP A 573 -12.70 16.49 -14.46
C ASP A 573 -13.85 16.36 -13.44
N PHE A 574 -15.02 16.83 -13.84
CA PHE A 574 -16.26 16.75 -13.06
C PHE A 574 -16.64 15.32 -12.65
N THR A 575 -16.34 14.34 -13.49
CA THR A 575 -16.73 12.93 -13.28
C THR A 575 -16.02 12.34 -12.07
N SER A 576 -14.78 12.74 -11.84
CA SER A 576 -13.97 12.33 -10.69
C SER A 576 -14.37 13.02 -9.39
N LEU A 577 -14.88 14.26 -9.46
CA LEU A 577 -15.26 15.05 -8.27
C LEU A 577 -16.48 14.48 -7.53
N ARG A 578 -17.38 13.79 -8.23
CA ARG A 578 -18.64 13.23 -7.70
C ARG A 578 -18.51 11.85 -7.05
N LEU A 579 -17.31 11.25 -7.04
CA LEU A 579 -17.12 9.89 -6.52
C LEU A 579 -17.29 9.85 -4.99
N LYS A 580 -17.99 8.80 -4.51
CA LYS A 580 -18.21 8.52 -3.09
C LYS A 580 -16.92 8.24 -2.33
N PHE A 581 -16.97 8.50 -1.03
CA PHE A 581 -15.91 8.16 -0.11
C PHE A 581 -16.45 7.72 1.24
N MET A 582 -15.72 6.83 1.91
CA MET A 582 -15.95 6.53 3.33
C MET A 582 -15.28 7.56 4.25
N ASP A 583 -14.17 8.15 3.79
CA ASP A 583 -13.41 9.16 4.50
C ASP A 583 -12.96 10.21 3.49
N ILE A 584 -13.45 11.44 3.65
CA ILE A 584 -13.15 12.59 2.78
C ILE A 584 -11.65 12.86 2.63
N ARG A 585 -10.80 12.35 3.55
CA ARG A 585 -9.34 12.51 3.51
C ARG A 585 -8.62 11.41 2.75
N LYS A 586 -9.27 10.26 2.55
CA LYS A 586 -8.70 9.09 1.86
C LYS A 586 -9.25 8.94 0.44
N ARG A 587 -9.72 10.04 -0.15
CA ARG A 587 -10.23 10.06 -1.52
C ARG A 587 -9.10 9.70 -2.50
N ALA A 588 -9.45 8.91 -3.50
CA ALA A 588 -8.56 8.63 -4.63
C ALA A 588 -8.30 9.89 -5.47
N PHE A 589 -9.28 10.79 -5.55
CA PHE A 589 -9.16 12.10 -6.20
C PHE A 589 -9.15 13.21 -5.14
N LYS A 590 -8.13 14.07 -5.17
CA LYS A 590 -8.00 15.21 -4.26
C LYS A 590 -8.39 16.49 -5.00
N PHE A 591 -9.23 17.31 -4.37
CA PHE A 591 -9.49 18.64 -4.90
C PHE A 591 -8.21 19.47 -4.86
N PRO A 592 -8.00 20.32 -5.87
CA PRO A 592 -6.90 21.27 -5.84
C PRO A 592 -7.16 22.35 -4.79
N ARG A 593 -6.09 23.01 -4.34
CA ARG A 593 -6.18 24.04 -3.29
C ARG A 593 -6.81 25.32 -3.84
N LEU A 594 -8.01 25.67 -3.42
CA LEU A 594 -8.70 26.87 -3.88
C LEU A 594 -8.20 28.15 -3.18
N GLY A 595 -8.57 29.31 -3.72
CA GLY A 595 -8.21 30.62 -3.15
C GLY A 595 -6.87 31.17 -3.63
N GLN A 596 -6.36 30.72 -4.79
CA GLN A 596 -5.09 31.18 -5.36
C GLN A 596 -5.30 32.40 -6.27
N LYS A 597 -6.30 32.35 -7.16
CA LYS A 597 -6.69 33.45 -8.05
C LYS A 597 -7.72 34.37 -7.42
N ALA A 598 -8.73 33.82 -6.74
CA ALA A 598 -9.81 34.60 -6.15
C ALA A 598 -10.24 34.10 -4.78
N ARG A 599 -10.64 35.03 -3.89
CA ARG A 599 -11.26 34.68 -2.60
C ARG A 599 -12.77 34.53 -2.75
N MET A 600 -13.35 33.61 -1.97
CA MET A 600 -14.79 33.36 -1.98
C MET A 600 -15.48 34.01 -0.77
N VAL A 601 -16.41 34.92 -1.02
CA VAL A 601 -17.27 35.56 -0.01
C VAL A 601 -18.71 35.09 -0.20
N ALA A 602 -19.32 34.55 0.85
CA ALA A 602 -20.70 34.08 0.83
C ALA A 602 -21.60 34.95 1.72
N ILE A 603 -22.69 35.45 1.15
CA ILE A 603 -23.69 36.30 1.80
C ILE A 603 -25.07 35.64 1.59
N PRO A 604 -25.54 34.85 2.56
CA PRO A 604 -26.83 34.17 2.44
C PRO A 604 -27.99 35.15 2.50
N THR A 605 -28.99 34.95 1.63
CA THR A 605 -30.25 35.72 1.62
C THR A 605 -31.47 34.89 2.00
N THR A 606 -31.23 33.64 2.43
CA THR A 606 -32.21 32.74 3.04
C THR A 606 -31.63 32.11 4.31
N SER A 607 -32.48 31.66 5.23
CA SER A 607 -32.08 31.00 6.48
C SER A 607 -32.46 29.52 6.43
N GLY A 608 -31.65 28.72 5.74
CA GLY A 608 -31.92 27.29 5.52
C GLY A 608 -30.68 26.42 5.34
N THR A 609 -29.90 26.69 4.30
CA THR A 609 -28.90 25.73 3.79
C THR A 609 -27.57 25.74 4.53
N GLY A 610 -27.18 26.85 5.18
CA GLY A 610 -25.84 27.00 5.75
C GLY A 610 -24.70 26.97 4.72
N SER A 611 -25.02 27.08 3.42
CA SER A 611 -24.05 26.99 2.31
C SER A 611 -22.88 27.96 2.45
N GLU A 612 -23.05 29.07 3.15
CA GLU A 612 -22.03 30.08 3.39
C GLU A 612 -20.88 29.61 4.30
N VAL A 613 -21.09 28.56 5.09
CA VAL A 613 -20.06 27.98 5.98
C VAL A 613 -19.67 26.54 5.63
N THR A 614 -20.36 25.90 4.69
CA THR A 614 -20.16 24.48 4.40
C THR A 614 -19.20 24.19 3.26
N SER A 615 -18.63 22.99 3.26
CA SER A 615 -17.79 22.43 2.19
C SER A 615 -18.57 21.70 1.09
N PHE A 616 -19.88 21.93 0.99
CA PHE A 616 -20.76 21.26 0.04
C PHE A 616 -21.25 22.23 -1.05
N ALA A 617 -21.47 21.70 -2.25
CA ALA A 617 -22.18 22.38 -3.33
C ALA A 617 -23.01 21.35 -4.11
N VAL A 618 -24.28 21.66 -4.38
CA VAL A 618 -25.15 20.80 -5.18
C VAL A 618 -25.31 21.38 -6.59
N ILE A 619 -24.99 20.57 -7.60
CA ILE A 619 -25.06 20.96 -9.01
C ILE A 619 -26.00 20.00 -9.76
N THR A 620 -26.90 20.55 -10.57
CA THR A 620 -27.86 19.76 -11.33
C THR A 620 -27.38 19.50 -12.75
N ASP A 621 -27.36 18.23 -13.15
CA ASP A 621 -27.28 17.85 -14.56
C ASP A 621 -28.69 17.58 -15.09
N ARG A 622 -29.21 18.59 -15.80
CA ARG A 622 -30.55 18.55 -16.39
C ARG A 622 -30.68 17.53 -17.52
N LYS A 623 -29.58 17.15 -18.18
CA LYS A 623 -29.64 16.18 -19.30
C LYS A 623 -29.93 14.78 -18.78
N ASN A 624 -29.34 14.44 -17.64
CA ASN A 624 -29.50 13.11 -17.02
C ASN A 624 -30.50 13.11 -15.84
N ASN A 625 -31.04 14.27 -15.46
CA ASN A 625 -31.91 14.47 -14.29
C ASN A 625 -31.26 13.99 -12.97
N ILE A 626 -29.98 14.33 -12.77
CA ILE A 626 -29.18 13.94 -11.61
C ILE A 626 -28.65 15.18 -10.89
N LYS A 627 -28.78 15.21 -9.55
CA LYS A 627 -28.08 16.18 -8.69
C LYS A 627 -26.76 15.60 -8.22
N TYR A 628 -25.65 16.31 -8.45
CA TYR A 628 -24.30 15.94 -8.03
C TYR A 628 -23.89 16.74 -6.80
N PRO A 629 -23.82 16.12 -5.61
CA PRO A 629 -23.22 16.76 -4.45
C PRO A 629 -21.70 16.73 -4.59
N LEU A 630 -21.09 17.91 -4.65
CA LEU A 630 -19.66 18.09 -4.48
C LEU A 630 -19.38 18.29 -2.99
N ALA A 631 -18.49 17.48 -2.43
CA ALA A 631 -18.13 17.51 -1.02
C ALA A 631 -16.60 17.55 -0.90
N ASP A 632 -16.05 18.73 -0.65
CA ASP A 632 -14.63 18.87 -0.35
C ASP A 632 -14.37 20.15 0.45
N TYR A 633 -13.50 20.03 1.45
CA TYR A 633 -13.15 21.15 2.32
C TYR A 633 -12.51 22.32 1.59
N GLU A 634 -11.97 22.13 0.39
CA GLU A 634 -11.50 23.25 -0.44
C GLU A 634 -12.65 24.15 -0.93
N LEU A 635 -13.89 23.67 -0.94
CA LEU A 635 -15.09 24.46 -1.31
C LEU A 635 -15.63 25.35 -0.17
N THR A 636 -15.03 25.30 1.03
CA THR A 636 -15.44 26.17 2.14
C THR A 636 -15.10 27.64 1.80
N PRO A 637 -16.06 28.58 1.86
CA PRO A 637 -15.79 29.99 1.60
C PRO A 637 -14.71 30.59 2.52
N ASP A 638 -13.98 31.59 2.03
CA ASP A 638 -12.99 32.32 2.84
C ASP A 638 -13.65 33.21 3.90
N VAL A 639 -14.79 33.81 3.53
CA VAL A 639 -15.55 34.75 4.35
C VAL A 639 -17.04 34.45 4.24
N ALA A 640 -17.71 34.37 5.38
CA ALA A 640 -19.18 34.38 5.47
C ALA A 640 -19.66 35.69 6.11
N ILE A 641 -20.72 36.30 5.57
CA ILE A 641 -21.35 37.52 6.11
C ILE A 641 -22.84 37.25 6.35
N ILE A 642 -23.20 37.07 7.61
CA ILE A 642 -24.53 36.69 8.12
C ILE A 642 -25.27 37.97 8.52
N ASP A 643 -25.69 38.77 7.52
CA ASP A 643 -26.40 40.03 7.76
C ASP A 643 -27.92 39.83 7.66
N PRO A 644 -28.67 39.94 8.79
CA PRO A 644 -30.11 39.66 8.81
C PRO A 644 -30.95 40.62 7.95
N ASN A 645 -30.39 41.75 7.51
CA ASN A 645 -31.10 42.67 6.63
C ASN A 645 -31.40 42.09 5.24
N PHE A 646 -30.78 40.97 4.86
CA PHE A 646 -31.04 40.27 3.59
C PHE A 646 -32.17 39.23 3.67
N VAL A 647 -32.67 38.89 4.87
CA VAL A 647 -33.73 37.88 5.05
C VAL A 647 -35.10 38.46 5.42
N MET A 648 -35.21 39.78 5.53
CA MET A 648 -36.45 40.47 5.95
C MET A 648 -37.60 40.33 4.95
N THR A 649 -37.30 40.07 3.68
CA THR A 649 -38.30 39.97 2.59
C THR A 649 -38.71 38.53 2.29
N VAL A 650 -38.23 37.55 3.06
CA VAL A 650 -38.49 36.13 2.79
C VAL A 650 -39.94 35.77 3.14
N PRO A 651 -40.74 35.22 2.20
CA PRO A 651 -42.14 34.87 2.45
C PRO A 651 -42.34 33.83 3.57
N PRO A 652 -43.52 33.80 4.22
CA PRO A 652 -43.81 32.83 5.29
C PRO A 652 -43.57 31.37 4.89
N HIS A 653 -44.07 30.92 3.73
CA HIS A 653 -43.90 29.52 3.31
C HIS A 653 -42.43 29.11 3.12
N ILE A 654 -41.58 30.00 2.58
CA ILE A 654 -40.13 29.75 2.48
C ILE A 654 -39.51 29.71 3.88
N THR A 655 -39.94 30.61 4.76
CA THR A 655 -39.45 30.68 6.15
C THR A 655 -39.73 29.37 6.90
N ALA A 656 -40.91 28.79 6.73
CA ALA A 656 -41.27 27.50 7.31
C ALA A 656 -40.41 26.36 6.73
N ASP A 657 -40.36 26.22 5.40
CA ASP A 657 -39.62 25.15 4.74
C ASP A 657 -38.13 25.22 5.10
N THR A 658 -37.49 26.40 4.99
CA THR A 658 -36.05 26.55 5.29
C THR A 658 -35.76 26.45 6.79
N GLY A 659 -36.66 26.90 7.67
CA GLY A 659 -36.47 26.77 9.12
C GLY A 659 -36.51 25.31 9.60
N MET A 660 -37.38 24.48 9.02
CA MET A 660 -37.42 23.05 9.31
C MET A 660 -36.20 22.30 8.74
N ASP A 661 -35.64 22.81 7.65
CA ASP A 661 -34.36 22.33 7.11
C ASP A 661 -33.22 22.54 8.12
N VAL A 662 -33.13 23.73 8.72
CA VAL A 662 -32.15 24.04 9.80
C VAL A 662 -32.30 23.07 10.98
N LEU A 663 -33.54 22.78 11.40
CA LEU A 663 -33.79 21.81 12.47
C LEU A 663 -33.26 20.42 12.11
N THR A 664 -33.51 19.99 10.87
CA THR A 664 -33.08 18.69 10.36
C THR A 664 -31.56 18.61 10.31
N HIS A 665 -30.88 19.63 9.77
CA HIS A 665 -29.42 19.73 9.75
C HIS A 665 -28.82 19.55 11.14
N ALA A 666 -29.34 20.29 12.13
CA ALA A 666 -28.83 20.25 13.49
C ALA A 666 -29.07 18.89 14.16
N ILE A 667 -30.26 18.31 14.02
CA ILE A 667 -30.58 17.00 14.61
C ILE A 667 -29.72 15.88 13.99
N GLU A 668 -29.60 15.84 12.65
CA GLU A 668 -28.79 14.81 11.99
C GLU A 668 -27.30 14.94 12.31
N ALA A 669 -26.77 16.16 12.35
CA ALA A 669 -25.40 16.42 12.77
C ALA A 669 -25.16 15.94 14.22
N TYR A 670 -26.14 16.13 15.12
CA TYR A 670 -26.06 15.69 16.51
C TYR A 670 -25.97 14.18 16.66
N VAL A 671 -26.76 13.42 15.88
CA VAL A 671 -26.82 11.96 15.99
C VAL A 671 -25.87 11.21 15.06
N SER A 672 -25.18 11.91 14.16
CA SER A 672 -24.22 11.32 13.22
C SER A 672 -23.15 10.49 13.91
N VAL A 673 -22.66 9.43 13.24
CA VAL A 673 -21.48 8.68 13.72
C VAL A 673 -20.20 9.52 13.74
N MET A 674 -20.19 10.65 13.02
CA MET A 674 -19.09 11.62 12.99
C MET A 674 -19.24 12.75 14.01
N ALA A 675 -20.35 12.80 14.74
CA ALA A 675 -20.61 13.79 15.78
C ALA A 675 -19.47 13.88 16.80
N SER A 676 -19.25 15.08 17.34
CA SER A 676 -18.19 15.43 18.29
C SER A 676 -18.68 16.53 19.23
N ASP A 677 -18.01 16.70 20.36
CA ASP A 677 -18.37 17.73 21.34
C ASP A 677 -18.47 19.14 20.71
N TYR A 678 -17.63 19.44 19.71
CA TYR A 678 -17.68 20.69 18.94
C TYR A 678 -18.95 20.83 18.11
N THR A 679 -19.33 19.78 17.37
CA THR A 679 -20.54 19.79 16.52
C THR A 679 -21.81 19.69 17.36
N ASP A 680 -21.75 18.97 18.48
CA ASP A 680 -22.86 18.73 19.38
C ASP A 680 -23.29 20.04 20.07
N ALA A 681 -22.32 20.85 20.52
CA ALA A 681 -22.60 22.18 21.07
C ALA A 681 -23.30 23.11 20.06
N LEU A 682 -22.84 23.10 18.80
CA LEU A 682 -23.44 23.91 17.73
C LEU A 682 -24.85 23.41 17.38
N ALA A 683 -25.01 22.10 17.22
CA ALA A 683 -26.29 21.47 16.89
C ALA A 683 -27.36 21.77 17.96
N ILE A 684 -27.06 21.58 19.25
CA ILE A 684 -28.01 21.88 20.33
C ILE A 684 -28.40 23.35 20.33
N LYS A 685 -27.44 24.27 20.15
CA LYS A 685 -27.76 25.70 20.12
C LYS A 685 -28.64 26.06 18.94
N ALA A 686 -28.39 25.50 17.76
CA ALA A 686 -29.25 25.70 16.59
C ALA A 686 -30.68 25.17 16.84
N ILE A 687 -30.82 23.97 17.42
CA ILE A 687 -32.12 23.38 17.76
C ILE A 687 -32.91 24.30 18.70
N GLN A 688 -32.29 24.79 19.77
CA GLN A 688 -32.92 25.71 20.72
C GLN A 688 -33.43 26.99 20.03
N LEU A 689 -32.59 27.61 19.19
CA LEU A 689 -32.98 28.82 18.45
C LEU A 689 -34.15 28.56 17.49
N VAL A 690 -34.17 27.40 16.81
CA VAL A 690 -35.27 27.06 15.89
C VAL A 690 -36.59 26.91 16.65
N PHE A 691 -36.61 26.16 17.75
CA PHE A 691 -37.84 25.98 18.54
C PHE A 691 -38.35 27.29 19.15
N GLU A 692 -37.47 28.22 19.50
CA GLU A 692 -37.84 29.50 20.11
C GLU A 692 -38.31 30.54 19.08
N TYR A 693 -37.66 30.64 17.91
CA TYR A 693 -37.84 31.78 16.99
C TYR A 693 -38.53 31.44 15.66
N LEU A 694 -38.58 30.18 15.21
CA LEU A 694 -39.14 29.86 13.88
C LEU A 694 -40.63 30.21 13.76
N SER A 695 -41.43 29.81 14.76
CA SER A 695 -42.88 30.10 14.80
C SER A 695 -43.15 31.62 14.79
N ARG A 696 -42.30 32.42 15.45
CA ARG A 696 -42.36 33.89 15.44
C ARG A 696 -42.05 34.46 14.06
N ALA A 697 -40.91 34.09 13.47
CA ALA A 697 -40.48 34.58 12.16
C ALA A 697 -41.45 34.21 11.02
N TYR A 698 -42.15 33.07 11.16
CA TYR A 698 -43.20 32.65 10.23
C TYR A 698 -44.48 33.48 10.36
N LYS A 699 -44.96 33.70 11.58
CA LYS A 699 -46.22 34.43 11.86
C LYS A 699 -46.09 35.93 11.60
N ASP A 700 -44.94 36.51 11.94
CA ASP A 700 -44.62 37.91 11.71
C ASP A 700 -43.28 38.05 11.00
N GLY A 701 -43.34 38.29 9.68
CA GLY A 701 -42.14 38.48 8.87
C GLY A 701 -41.35 39.75 9.20
N THR A 702 -41.93 40.68 9.97
CA THR A 702 -41.29 41.92 10.40
C THR A 702 -40.56 41.80 11.74
N ASP A 703 -40.70 40.68 12.45
CA ASP A 703 -39.98 40.37 13.70
C ASP A 703 -38.47 40.25 13.41
N ARG A 704 -37.75 41.36 13.60
CA ARG A 704 -36.32 41.48 13.30
C ARG A 704 -35.48 40.52 14.14
N GLU A 705 -35.83 40.35 15.41
CA GLU A 705 -35.12 39.45 16.32
C GLU A 705 -35.28 38.00 15.85
N ALA A 706 -36.52 37.56 15.58
CA ALA A 706 -36.75 36.19 15.14
C ALA A 706 -36.07 35.88 13.80
N ARG A 707 -36.07 36.84 12.86
CA ARG A 707 -35.35 36.74 11.58
C ARG A 707 -33.85 36.59 11.78
N GLU A 708 -33.25 37.41 12.64
CA GLU A 708 -31.83 37.35 12.97
C GLU A 708 -31.46 36.02 13.65
N LYS A 709 -32.23 35.59 14.66
CA LYS A 709 -31.94 34.35 15.38
C LYS A 709 -32.09 33.12 14.48
N MET A 710 -33.06 33.09 13.58
CA MET A 710 -33.16 32.02 12.57
C MET A 710 -32.03 32.04 11.56
N HIS A 711 -31.54 33.23 11.17
CA HIS A 711 -30.39 33.36 10.28
C HIS A 711 -29.10 32.83 10.94
N ASN A 712 -28.89 33.18 12.20
CA ASN A 712 -27.80 32.65 13.00
C ASN A 712 -27.94 31.13 13.23
N ALA A 713 -29.15 30.62 13.49
CA ALA A 713 -29.39 29.19 13.66
C ALA A 713 -29.00 28.39 12.40
N SER A 714 -29.31 28.92 11.21
CA SER A 714 -28.92 28.31 9.93
C SER A 714 -27.40 28.22 9.77
N CYS A 715 -26.68 29.31 10.03
CA CYS A 715 -25.22 29.33 9.99
C CYS A 715 -24.60 28.36 11.02
N ILE A 716 -25.11 28.34 12.26
CA ILE A 716 -24.62 27.46 13.32
C ILE A 716 -24.85 25.98 12.95
N ALA A 717 -26.03 25.63 12.43
CA ALA A 717 -26.31 24.28 11.94
C ALA A 717 -25.36 23.90 10.79
N GLY A 718 -25.11 24.83 9.86
CA GLY A 718 -24.11 24.72 8.79
C GLY A 718 -22.71 24.35 9.29
N MET A 719 -22.24 25.05 10.32
CA MET A 719 -20.94 24.77 10.96
C MET A 719 -20.90 23.38 11.61
N ALA A 720 -22.03 22.90 12.15
CA ALA A 720 -22.13 21.55 12.71
C ALA A 720 -22.08 20.48 11.62
N PHE A 721 -22.99 20.53 10.63
CA PHE A 721 -23.11 19.45 9.65
C PHE A 721 -21.99 19.46 8.61
N THR A 722 -21.31 20.58 8.36
CA THR A 722 -20.10 20.53 7.51
C THR A 722 -18.98 19.68 8.11
N ASN A 723 -19.02 19.41 9.41
CA ASN A 723 -18.03 18.61 10.13
C ASN A 723 -18.57 17.24 10.59
N ALA A 724 -19.87 17.13 10.89
CA ALA A 724 -20.54 15.89 11.28
C ALA A 724 -21.28 15.18 10.13
N PHE A 725 -21.40 15.81 8.96
CA PHE A 725 -22.27 15.39 7.85
C PHE A 725 -23.74 15.28 8.27
N LEU A 726 -24.57 14.85 7.32
CA LEU A 726 -26.01 14.65 7.48
C LEU A 726 -26.34 13.15 7.52
N GLY A 727 -27.61 12.80 7.56
CA GLY A 727 -28.07 11.41 7.69
C GLY A 727 -29.06 11.01 6.60
N ILE A 728 -29.80 9.94 6.88
CA ILE A 728 -30.76 9.38 5.91
C ILE A 728 -31.97 10.29 5.68
N ASN A 729 -32.27 11.26 6.55
CA ASN A 729 -33.36 12.20 6.32
C ASN A 729 -33.09 12.99 5.04
N HIS A 730 -31.89 13.56 4.92
CA HIS A 730 -31.46 14.26 3.71
C HIS A 730 -31.39 13.31 2.51
N SER A 731 -30.84 12.11 2.68
CA SER A 731 -30.79 11.12 1.58
C SER A 731 -32.17 10.83 1.00
N LEU A 732 -33.18 10.68 1.86
CA LEU A 732 -34.57 10.42 1.46
C LEU A 732 -35.21 11.69 0.85
N ALA A 733 -35.04 12.84 1.49
CA ALA A 733 -35.58 14.12 1.03
C ALA A 733 -35.01 14.55 -0.36
N HIS A 734 -33.73 14.28 -0.64
CA HIS A 734 -33.13 14.56 -1.95
C HIS A 734 -33.86 13.84 -3.09
N LYS A 735 -34.29 12.58 -2.89
CA LYS A 735 -34.96 11.81 -3.94
C LYS A 735 -36.43 12.20 -4.06
N LEU A 736 -37.10 12.51 -2.93
CA LEU A 736 -38.47 13.04 -2.96
C LEU A 736 -38.57 14.36 -3.72
N GLY A 737 -37.67 15.31 -3.47
CA GLY A 737 -37.66 16.60 -4.18
C GLY A 737 -37.31 16.45 -5.66
N GLY A 738 -36.43 15.50 -6.00
CA GLY A 738 -36.07 15.22 -7.40
C GLY A 738 -37.18 14.57 -8.22
N GLU A 739 -37.95 13.66 -7.62
CA GLU A 739 -38.98 12.89 -8.32
C GLU A 739 -40.34 13.60 -8.33
N PHE A 740 -40.75 14.20 -7.20
CA PHE A 740 -42.10 14.76 -7.03
C PHE A 740 -42.13 16.28 -6.88
N HIS A 741 -41.00 16.96 -7.07
CA HIS A 741 -40.88 18.41 -6.97
C HIS A 741 -41.37 19.01 -5.63
N ILE A 742 -41.30 18.22 -4.54
CA ILE A 742 -41.56 18.72 -3.19
C ILE A 742 -40.41 19.66 -2.78
N PRO A 743 -40.69 20.86 -2.24
CA PRO A 743 -39.66 21.73 -1.66
C PRO A 743 -38.79 20.99 -0.63
N HIS A 744 -37.47 21.16 -0.72
CA HIS A 744 -36.51 20.35 0.05
C HIS A 744 -36.78 20.35 1.56
N GLY A 745 -36.91 21.53 2.16
CA GLY A 745 -37.19 21.67 3.60
C GLY A 745 -38.52 21.04 4.03
N ARG A 746 -39.51 21.00 3.13
CA ARG A 746 -40.79 20.31 3.37
C ARG A 746 -40.64 18.80 3.36
N ALA A 747 -39.91 18.26 2.39
CA ALA A 747 -39.58 16.83 2.35
C ALA A 747 -38.80 16.42 3.61
N ASN A 748 -37.83 17.24 4.02
CA ASN A 748 -37.09 17.02 5.26
C ASN A 748 -38.01 17.02 6.49
N ALA A 749 -38.92 18.00 6.60
CA ALA A 749 -39.86 18.11 7.73
C ALA A 749 -40.78 16.89 7.86
N ILE A 750 -41.32 16.38 6.74
CA ILE A 750 -42.21 15.21 6.73
C ILE A 750 -41.46 13.93 7.13
N MET A 751 -40.23 13.74 6.62
CA MET A 751 -39.45 12.53 6.91
C MET A 751 -38.90 12.48 8.34
N LEU A 752 -38.61 13.65 8.94
CA LEU A 752 -37.85 13.76 10.19
C LEU A 752 -38.46 12.97 11.37
N PRO A 753 -39.77 13.06 11.67
CA PRO A 753 -40.40 12.24 12.71
C PRO A 753 -40.15 10.73 12.52
N HIS A 754 -40.23 10.24 11.28
CA HIS A 754 -40.08 8.82 10.96
C HIS A 754 -38.62 8.37 11.03
N VAL A 755 -37.69 9.22 10.61
CA VAL A 755 -36.25 8.96 10.70
C VAL A 755 -35.79 8.95 12.16
N ILE A 756 -36.28 9.88 13.00
CA ILE A 756 -36.00 9.87 14.45
C ILE A 756 -36.50 8.56 15.08
N GLU A 757 -37.73 8.15 14.79
CA GLU A 757 -38.28 6.89 15.29
C GLU A 757 -37.44 5.68 14.86
N TYR A 758 -37.04 5.62 13.59
CA TYR A 758 -36.20 4.55 13.05
C TYR A 758 -34.80 4.50 13.66
N ASN A 759 -34.15 5.67 13.81
CA ASN A 759 -32.84 5.79 14.44
C ASN A 759 -32.91 5.67 15.98
N ALA A 760 -34.08 5.79 16.61
CA ALA A 760 -34.22 5.50 18.04
C ALA A 760 -34.33 4.00 18.34
N GLN A 761 -34.56 3.16 17.32
CA GLN A 761 -34.60 1.70 17.48
C GLN A 761 -33.22 1.08 17.36
N LYS A 762 -33.04 -0.13 17.92
CA LYS A 762 -31.77 -0.86 17.81
C LYS A 762 -31.43 -1.17 16.34
N PRO A 763 -30.17 -1.00 15.91
CA PRO A 763 -29.80 -1.18 14.51
C PRO A 763 -29.94 -2.64 14.07
N THR A 764 -30.56 -2.85 12.92
CA THR A 764 -30.44 -4.11 12.15
C THR A 764 -29.03 -4.28 11.57
N LYS A 765 -28.35 -3.17 11.29
CA LYS A 765 -26.94 -3.13 10.85
C LYS A 765 -26.22 -1.91 11.42
N PHE A 766 -24.97 -2.13 11.84
CA PHE A 766 -24.11 -1.10 12.43
C PHE A 766 -23.26 -0.40 11.38
N THR A 767 -23.15 0.93 11.48
CA THR A 767 -22.27 1.74 10.64
C THR A 767 -20.81 1.53 11.04
N ALA A 768 -19.92 1.26 10.07
CA ALA A 768 -18.50 1.04 10.34
C ALA A 768 -17.75 2.37 10.48
N TRP A 769 -17.58 2.86 11.72
CA TRP A 769 -16.83 4.07 12.02
C TRP A 769 -15.94 3.92 13.26
N PRO A 770 -14.63 4.27 13.23
CA PRO A 770 -13.73 4.00 14.36
C PRO A 770 -14.13 4.66 15.68
N LYS A 771 -14.86 5.78 15.68
CA LYS A 771 -15.37 6.44 16.89
C LYS A 771 -16.65 5.79 17.44
N TYR A 772 -17.40 5.07 16.61
CA TYR A 772 -18.64 4.43 16.99
C TYR A 772 -18.36 3.22 17.89
N LYS A 773 -18.43 3.42 19.22
CA LYS A 773 -18.14 2.39 20.23
C LYS A 773 -19.34 1.47 20.50
N TYR A 774 -20.52 2.06 20.68
CA TYR A 774 -21.80 1.40 20.93
C TYR A 774 -22.93 2.36 20.51
N TYR A 775 -24.16 1.84 20.34
CA TYR A 775 -25.27 2.61 19.78
C TYR A 775 -25.94 3.49 20.83
N ILE A 776 -26.08 4.78 20.53
CA ILE A 776 -26.58 5.82 21.46
C ILE A 776 -27.55 6.82 20.82
N ALA A 777 -28.04 6.56 19.60
CA ALA A 777 -28.89 7.52 18.90
C ALA A 777 -30.19 7.82 19.66
N ASP A 778 -30.81 6.78 20.24
CA ASP A 778 -31.96 6.87 21.15
C ASP A 778 -31.71 7.84 22.32
N GLN A 779 -30.58 7.68 22.99
CA GLN A 779 -30.17 8.54 24.11
C GLN A 779 -29.93 9.98 23.65
N LYS A 780 -29.29 10.18 22.50
CA LYS A 780 -29.04 11.51 21.93
C LYS A 780 -30.33 12.24 21.56
N TYR A 781 -31.31 11.56 20.96
CA TYR A 781 -32.62 12.17 20.70
C TYR A 781 -33.35 12.55 21.99
N ALA A 782 -33.31 11.70 23.02
CA ALA A 782 -33.89 12.02 24.32
C ALA A 782 -33.17 13.20 25.01
N GLU A 783 -31.86 13.36 24.80
CA GLU A 783 -31.09 14.48 25.32
C GLU A 783 -31.51 15.81 24.70
N ILE A 784 -31.79 15.84 23.39
CA ILE A 784 -32.38 17.02 22.73
C ILE A 784 -33.68 17.42 23.43
N ALA A 785 -34.56 16.46 23.75
CA ALA A 785 -35.80 16.75 24.47
C ALA A 785 -35.55 17.39 25.85
N ARG A 786 -34.53 16.94 26.59
CA ARG A 786 -34.13 17.54 27.87
C ARG A 786 -33.64 18.97 27.71
N TYR A 787 -32.80 19.26 26.71
CA TYR A 787 -32.31 20.62 26.43
C TYR A 787 -33.43 21.60 26.05
N LEU A 788 -34.53 21.10 25.52
CA LEU A 788 -35.73 21.87 25.19
C LEU A 788 -36.72 21.97 26.36
N GLY A 789 -36.44 21.35 27.51
CA GLY A 789 -37.34 21.31 28.66
C GLY A 789 -38.59 20.45 28.45
N LEU A 790 -38.56 19.51 27.50
CA LEU A 790 -39.66 18.58 27.23
C LEU A 790 -39.63 17.37 28.18
N PRO A 791 -40.76 16.68 28.40
CA PRO A 791 -40.79 15.45 29.20
C PRO A 791 -39.83 14.38 28.65
N ALA A 792 -38.89 13.92 29.48
CA ALA A 792 -37.84 12.98 29.07
C ALA A 792 -37.28 12.19 30.28
N SER A 793 -38.17 11.71 31.15
CA SER A 793 -37.81 10.91 32.33
C SER A 793 -37.22 9.56 31.94
N THR A 794 -37.64 9.01 30.79
CA THR A 794 -37.04 7.85 30.13
C THR A 794 -36.55 8.22 28.73
N THR A 795 -35.64 7.44 28.16
CA THR A 795 -35.17 7.64 26.77
C THR A 795 -36.34 7.56 25.78
N GLU A 796 -37.24 6.60 25.96
CA GLU A 796 -38.38 6.40 25.08
C GLU A 796 -39.39 7.56 25.15
N GLU A 797 -39.65 8.07 26.37
CA GLU A 797 -40.45 9.29 26.55
C GLU A 797 -39.79 10.50 25.89
N GLY A 798 -38.47 10.67 26.06
CA GLY A 798 -37.74 11.79 25.45
C GLY A 798 -37.79 11.78 23.92
N VAL A 799 -37.58 10.61 23.29
CA VAL A 799 -37.70 10.43 21.84
C VAL A 799 -39.11 10.80 21.37
N LYS A 800 -40.15 10.30 22.05
CA LYS A 800 -41.54 10.58 21.71
C LYS A 800 -41.86 12.08 21.86
N SER A 801 -41.46 12.70 22.96
CA SER A 801 -41.66 14.13 23.20
C SER A 801 -41.00 15.00 22.13
N LEU A 802 -39.81 14.64 21.65
CA LEU A 802 -39.15 15.34 20.54
C LEU A 802 -39.97 15.22 19.25
N ILE A 803 -40.40 14.00 18.90
CA ILE A 803 -41.23 13.76 17.71
C ILE A 803 -42.54 14.58 17.78
N ASP A 804 -43.20 14.59 18.94
CA ASP A 804 -44.45 15.32 19.13
C ASP A 804 -44.24 16.84 19.07
N ALA A 805 -43.13 17.35 19.61
CA ALA A 805 -42.76 18.77 19.50
C ALA A 805 -42.50 19.19 18.05
N ILE A 806 -41.82 18.35 17.25
CA ILE A 806 -41.60 18.59 15.81
C ILE A 806 -42.94 18.63 15.06
N ARG A 807 -43.83 17.65 15.29
CA ARG A 807 -45.17 17.62 14.68
C ARG A 807 -46.01 18.83 15.09
N LYS A 808 -45.92 19.27 16.34
CA LYS A 808 -46.60 20.48 16.82
C LYS A 808 -46.07 21.72 16.08
N LEU A 809 -44.75 21.85 15.96
CA LEU A 809 -44.13 22.95 15.23
C LEU A 809 -44.58 22.96 13.75
N MET A 810 -44.58 21.82 13.07
CA MET A 810 -45.10 21.70 11.70
C MET A 810 -46.56 22.18 11.58
N LYS A 811 -47.42 21.84 12.53
CA LYS A 811 -48.81 22.33 12.57
C LYS A 811 -48.89 23.84 12.76
N GLU A 812 -48.08 24.42 13.64
CA GLU A 812 -48.02 25.87 13.84
C GLU A 812 -47.55 26.64 12.59
N LEU A 813 -46.75 25.98 11.74
CA LEU A 813 -46.24 26.48 10.47
C LEU A 813 -47.18 26.17 9.28
N ASN A 814 -48.35 25.57 9.52
CA ASN A 814 -49.29 25.10 8.49
C ASN A 814 -48.65 24.20 7.41
N MET A 815 -47.74 23.30 7.82
CA MET A 815 -47.08 22.36 6.92
C MET A 815 -47.85 21.02 6.82
N PRO A 816 -47.83 20.35 5.66
CA PRO A 816 -48.37 18.99 5.54
C PRO A 816 -47.58 18.03 6.43
N LEU A 817 -48.28 17.06 7.02
CA LEU A 817 -47.73 16.05 7.92
C LEU A 817 -47.39 14.74 7.21
N THR A 818 -47.92 14.53 6.01
CA THR A 818 -47.70 13.32 5.21
C THR A 818 -47.36 13.67 3.76
N LEU A 819 -46.73 12.74 3.04
CA LEU A 819 -46.46 12.92 1.60
C LEU A 819 -47.74 12.94 0.77
N ALA A 820 -48.80 12.25 1.20
CA ALA A 820 -50.11 12.28 0.53
C ALA A 820 -50.74 13.68 0.55
N GLU A 821 -50.59 14.43 1.66
CA GLU A 821 -51.07 15.81 1.78
C GLU A 821 -50.32 16.79 0.85
N CYS A 822 -49.18 16.38 0.28
CA CYS A 822 -48.48 17.15 -0.75
C CYS A 822 -49.07 16.97 -2.16
N GLY A 823 -50.13 16.17 -2.32
CA GLY A 823 -50.81 15.96 -3.59
C GLY A 823 -50.21 14.86 -4.48
N ILE A 824 -49.36 13.99 -3.93
CA ILE A 824 -48.76 12.87 -4.69
C ILE A 824 -49.78 11.72 -4.81
N PRO A 825 -50.07 11.22 -6.04
CA PRO A 825 -50.90 10.04 -6.21
C PRO A 825 -50.28 8.75 -5.67
N LYS A 826 -51.09 7.89 -5.04
CA LYS A 826 -50.62 6.67 -4.36
C LYS A 826 -49.92 5.68 -5.29
N ASP A 827 -50.46 5.48 -6.48
CA ASP A 827 -49.93 4.51 -7.44
C ASP A 827 -48.62 5.01 -8.07
N GLU A 828 -48.54 6.32 -8.32
CA GLU A 828 -47.32 6.99 -8.79
C GLU A 828 -46.21 6.91 -7.76
N PHE A 829 -46.52 7.20 -6.49
CA PHE A 829 -45.58 7.05 -5.39
C PHE A 829 -45.08 5.61 -5.26
N ALA A 830 -46.00 4.63 -5.21
CA ALA A 830 -45.67 3.22 -5.04
C ALA A 830 -44.75 2.67 -6.14
N ALA A 831 -44.92 3.14 -7.38
CA ALA A 831 -44.08 2.73 -8.51
C ALA A 831 -42.61 3.19 -8.36
N LYS A 832 -42.34 4.24 -7.60
CA LYS A 832 -41.01 4.88 -7.48
C LYS A 832 -40.25 4.57 -6.20
N ILE A 833 -40.91 4.01 -5.17
CA ILE A 833 -40.31 3.75 -3.85
C ILE A 833 -38.99 2.99 -3.93
N LYS A 834 -38.96 1.89 -4.70
CA LYS A 834 -37.77 1.02 -4.81
C LYS A 834 -36.58 1.77 -5.40
N GLU A 835 -36.78 2.46 -6.53
CA GLU A 835 -35.73 3.24 -7.18
C GLU A 835 -35.24 4.38 -6.27
N MET A 836 -36.16 5.10 -5.60
CA MET A 836 -35.80 6.16 -4.67
C MET A 836 -35.03 5.64 -3.46
N ALA A 837 -35.36 4.46 -2.93
CA ALA A 837 -34.65 3.85 -1.81
C ALA A 837 -33.23 3.43 -2.19
N ASP A 838 -33.05 2.81 -3.36
CA ASP A 838 -31.73 2.48 -3.91
C ASP A 838 -30.88 3.75 -4.09
N ARG A 839 -31.45 4.79 -4.71
CA ARG A 839 -30.75 6.07 -4.93
C ARG A 839 -30.50 6.84 -3.63
N ALA A 840 -31.33 6.70 -2.61
CA ALA A 840 -31.10 7.27 -1.28
C ALA A 840 -29.95 6.55 -0.56
N PHE A 841 -29.84 5.22 -0.71
CA PHE A 841 -28.65 4.49 -0.25
C PHE A 841 -27.39 4.92 -1.03
N GLU A 842 -27.54 5.26 -2.31
CA GLU A 842 -26.52 5.88 -3.15
C GLU A 842 -26.21 7.35 -2.78
N ASP A 843 -26.86 7.96 -1.79
CA ASP A 843 -26.50 9.30 -1.34
C ASP A 843 -25.26 9.29 -0.42
N GLN A 844 -24.48 10.38 -0.39
CA GLN A 844 -23.32 10.50 0.48
C GLN A 844 -23.74 10.66 1.96
N CYS A 845 -24.90 11.29 2.22
CA CYS A 845 -25.40 11.53 3.57
C CYS A 845 -25.73 10.22 4.32
N THR A 846 -26.06 9.14 3.60
CA THR A 846 -26.38 7.83 4.20
C THR A 846 -25.19 7.24 4.97
N THR A 847 -23.95 7.55 4.58
CA THR A 847 -22.75 6.94 5.15
C THR A 847 -22.51 7.31 6.62
N THR A 848 -23.06 8.44 7.06
CA THR A 848 -22.82 9.04 8.38
C THR A 848 -24.01 8.89 9.34
N ASN A 849 -25.10 8.28 8.89
CA ASN A 849 -26.26 8.00 9.74
C ASN A 849 -25.87 7.07 10.92
N PRO A 850 -26.40 7.29 12.14
CA PRO A 850 -26.11 6.47 13.33
C PRO A 850 -26.40 4.98 13.15
N ARG A 851 -27.38 4.67 12.29
CA ARG A 851 -27.77 3.32 11.89
C ARG A 851 -27.44 3.12 10.42
N MET A 852 -26.83 2.01 10.04
CA MET A 852 -26.62 1.70 8.63
C MET A 852 -27.93 1.12 8.08
N PRO A 853 -28.64 1.82 7.18
CA PRO A 853 -29.92 1.32 6.70
C PRO A 853 -29.75 0.19 5.71
N LEU A 854 -30.73 -0.71 5.66
CA LEU A 854 -30.98 -1.54 4.48
C LEU A 854 -31.86 -0.76 3.49
N VAL A 855 -31.70 -1.02 2.19
CA VAL A 855 -32.57 -0.41 1.16
C VAL A 855 -34.05 -0.67 1.46
N THR A 856 -34.39 -1.89 1.86
CA THR A 856 -35.75 -2.26 2.25
C THR A 856 -36.29 -1.42 3.41
N GLU A 857 -35.44 -1.00 4.35
CA GLU A 857 -35.86 -0.13 5.46
C GLU A 857 -36.09 1.31 5.01
N LEU A 858 -35.31 1.79 4.04
CA LEU A 858 -35.56 3.09 3.40
C LEU A 858 -36.90 3.08 2.63
N GLU A 859 -37.24 1.97 1.96
CA GLU A 859 -38.56 1.80 1.35
C GLU A 859 -39.69 1.87 2.40
N GLU A 860 -39.53 1.21 3.54
CA GLU A 860 -40.51 1.25 4.63
C GLU A 860 -40.66 2.66 5.23
N LEU A 861 -39.58 3.43 5.32
CA LEU A 861 -39.64 4.83 5.75
C LEU A 861 -40.49 5.68 4.80
N TYR A 862 -40.32 5.52 3.48
CA TYR A 862 -41.17 6.18 2.49
C TYR A 862 -42.65 5.77 2.63
N LYS A 863 -42.93 4.48 2.82
CA LYS A 863 -44.29 3.97 3.00
C LYS A 863 -44.97 4.56 4.25
N LYS A 864 -44.23 4.66 5.37
CA LYS A 864 -44.73 5.28 6.61
C LYS A 864 -45.01 6.77 6.42
N ALA A 865 -44.08 7.51 5.80
CA ALA A 865 -44.22 8.95 5.57
C ALA A 865 -45.37 9.32 4.62
N TYR A 866 -45.81 8.39 3.77
CA TYR A 866 -46.96 8.60 2.90
C TYR A 866 -48.30 8.68 3.65
N GLY A 867 -48.39 8.12 4.88
CA GLY A 867 -49.61 8.17 5.71
C GLY A 867 -50.41 6.87 5.72
N ARG A 868 -49.74 5.73 5.99
CA ARG A 868 -50.39 4.45 6.30
C ARG A 868 -50.27 4.09 7.77
#